data_AF-A0A842Q2U7-F1
#
_entry.id   AF-A0A842Q2U7-F1
#
_cell.length_a   1.000
_cell.length_b   1.000
_cell.length_c   1.000
_cell.angle_alpha   90.00
_cell.angle_beta   90.00
_cell.angle_gamma   90.00
#
_symmetry.space_group_name_H-M   'P 1'
#
loop_
_entity.id
_entity.type
_entity.pdbx_description
1 polymer ?
#
loop_
_entity_poly.entity_id
_entity_poly.type
_entity_poly.pdbx_seq_one_letter_code
_entity_poly.pdbx_strand_id
1 'polypeptide(L)'
;SLSCVILVAVFSPGDYYRVREFFGVPYIVLYFLFVSSMWALYASKFLYRLNDVKINLPNILKRIVRDRQVRLILGVGIVSVVSYLYILSFIVWYFQLPIFDIRVNTDGFKVVPWHLYPLRFGITGLVGLCFILSYIFKRYEREVFIFGIMAIIAFLTLPQYEEVRANKYIMASMAGFASLLLYKIFSMQRQSLKKPLINGILIGLFITSSSLSILMFVGYTALGLENPTPLFEDTMPRRYFPSDSEMDLLKFIRNNLNIKTDDNVAIPENETKVYRGLTSKLEGFVGLPLSKIFQSPLTLQESSIEGFYTLLDYTNTRFIVLPKQFVNGYNIEEILRFAFENFKKVYEDHKYIVLSVPHLAPPSTEGGDVALIYPHNLDYFDIPLSSSTILNFSKNLFVLHSSQLSKDNERTAILKGDETFWSNTIPPKNTNYIEATFRIVDEYKTNQNHSGIVWNDGYNDYYLFLRSDRISIYTPEEEEFKSAPIQYRTKGEWFTLKVVYLNGMISVFLNDTLKLQIPSSSTNIDISKVGIKSFNTIAEFKPPKIGKISTLNTDSTTFGSQHKYNYYYSVSALALSKIRYDIFAEDDFSAFSKKNVILTSDPVNANSYLEYAKNGGNIIILNTDNGVAGGFSNLLCIKPYNKDTEFNSIASTDGEQNLKTFGMARDIGVYCQGSIIKSFYMNNGHEVAPFVIEKKYGNGKIIFVNISGYFKTLSKYSDRFFLTLGNITDLIGLHAKKFTKSVTLNSAPIPYFIGDLDMSGPVRINSSSLLLSKNYDLHVQNISITNQKSTNFFEDILSFFFSWFYHPSLNQTNFINSQVSDLRIYGAYNVVIDSPDLLYAPSSSSSSSSSSSPYNYIQLDLPVGSNMTIKLFKGSRAEFFIGKDNNQQSIKVSDGKIEFKRIKSGLLSNVRTSIPVLMKTPEITINKKATFQSVLSHYPDNPTKPWADLWPLEAKGKTAIKFDHADNDA
;
A
#
# COMPACT_ATOMS: atom_id res chain seq x y z
N SER A 1 55.89 12.35 27.32
CA SER A 1 55.70 12.22 25.87
C SER A 1 55.79 10.76 25.42
N LEU A 2 56.87 10.04 25.74
CA LEU A 2 57.02 8.61 25.45
C LEU A 2 55.86 7.76 26.02
N SER A 3 55.40 8.05 27.24
CA SER A 3 54.23 7.41 27.84
C SER A 3 52.93 7.67 27.08
N CYS A 4 52.74 8.82 26.41
CA CYS A 4 51.54 9.06 25.59
C CYS A 4 51.55 8.23 24.32
N VAL A 5 52.72 8.07 23.70
CA VAL A 5 52.86 7.27 22.49
C VAL A 5 52.78 5.79 22.79
N ILE A 6 53.33 5.34 23.91
CA ILE A 6 53.13 3.99 24.43
C ILE A 6 51.67 3.76 24.83
N LEU A 7 51.00 4.71 25.48
CA LEU A 7 49.57 4.59 25.84
C LEU A 7 48.66 4.55 24.61
N VAL A 8 48.89 5.41 23.60
CA VAL A 8 48.18 5.35 22.31
C VAL A 8 48.49 4.02 21.61
N ALA A 9 49.74 3.55 21.63
CA ALA A 9 50.15 2.29 21.02
C ALA A 9 49.58 1.04 21.73
N VAL A 10 49.32 1.10 23.03
CA VAL A 10 48.89 -0.05 23.85
C VAL A 10 47.36 -0.09 24.01
N PHE A 11 46.73 1.08 24.13
CA PHE A 11 45.29 1.17 24.36
C PHE A 11 44.48 1.50 23.11
N SER A 12 45.12 1.86 21.99
CA SER A 12 44.35 2.04 20.75
C SER A 12 43.75 0.71 20.30
N PRO A 13 42.44 0.67 20.04
CA PRO A 13 41.83 -0.54 19.52
C PRO A 13 42.40 -0.82 18.11
N GLY A 14 42.76 -2.08 17.83
CA GLY A 14 43.07 -2.57 16.48
C GLY A 14 44.27 -1.96 15.73
N ASP A 15 45.32 -1.47 16.42
CA ASP A 15 46.54 -0.89 15.80
C ASP A 15 46.30 0.32 14.85
N TYR A 16 45.12 0.95 14.90
CA TYR A 16 44.71 2.01 13.96
C TYR A 16 45.75 3.13 13.76
N TYR A 17 46.35 3.62 14.85
CA TYR A 17 47.35 4.70 14.79
C TYR A 17 48.74 4.25 14.32
N ARG A 18 49.00 2.93 14.25
CA ARG A 18 50.24 2.35 13.72
C ARG A 18 50.15 2.03 12.23
N VAL A 19 48.98 1.62 11.75
CA VAL A 19 48.77 1.17 10.37
C VAL A 19 48.40 2.32 9.42
N ARG A 20 47.68 3.34 9.90
CA ARG A 20 47.27 4.48 9.09
C ARG A 20 48.39 5.50 8.96
N GLU A 21 48.70 5.87 7.72
CA GLU A 21 49.76 6.81 7.37
C GLU A 21 49.21 8.10 6.75
N PHE A 22 49.92 9.20 6.98
CA PHE A 22 49.69 10.46 6.29
C PHE A 22 50.99 10.87 5.61
N PHE A 23 50.95 10.97 4.27
CA PHE A 23 52.14 11.10 3.43
C PHE A 23 53.22 10.04 3.70
N GLY A 24 52.82 8.77 3.90
CA GLY A 24 53.76 7.67 4.15
C GLY A 24 54.35 7.62 5.57
N VAL A 25 53.85 8.46 6.49
CA VAL A 25 54.29 8.47 7.89
C VAL A 25 53.14 8.03 8.79
N PRO A 26 53.31 6.98 9.61
CA PRO A 26 52.28 6.54 10.55
C PRO A 26 51.83 7.64 11.50
N TYR A 27 50.53 7.73 11.76
CA TYR A 27 49.97 8.77 12.63
C TYR A 27 50.63 8.80 14.01
N ILE A 28 50.99 7.65 14.57
CA ILE A 28 51.67 7.56 15.85
C ILE A 28 53.02 8.27 15.88
N VAL A 29 53.75 8.28 14.76
CA VAL A 29 55.03 8.97 14.60
C VAL A 29 54.80 10.48 14.51
N LEU A 30 53.79 10.92 13.78
CA LEU A 30 53.40 12.34 13.71
C LEU A 30 52.98 12.89 15.08
N TYR A 31 52.20 12.14 15.85
CA TYR A 31 51.85 12.51 17.22
C TYR A 31 53.07 12.54 18.14
N PHE A 32 53.99 11.58 18.01
CA PHE A 32 55.24 11.60 18.78
C PHE A 32 56.08 12.84 18.48
N LEU A 33 56.23 13.19 17.20
CA LEU A 33 56.98 14.36 16.76
C LEU A 33 56.34 15.66 17.24
N PHE A 34 55.01 15.78 17.16
CA PHE A 34 54.28 16.96 17.63
C PHE A 34 54.41 17.15 19.15
N VAL A 35 54.18 16.09 19.93
CA VAL A 35 54.27 16.15 21.39
C VAL A 35 55.72 16.41 21.83
N SER A 36 56.70 15.78 21.18
CA SER A 36 58.12 16.00 21.47
C SER A 36 58.58 17.40 21.08
N SER A 37 58.11 17.94 19.95
CA SER A 37 58.35 19.31 19.52
C SER A 37 57.76 20.33 20.50
N MET A 38 56.52 20.12 20.95
CA MET A 38 55.89 20.99 21.96
C MET A 38 56.60 20.94 23.31
N TRP A 39 57.05 19.77 23.74
CA TRP A 39 57.86 19.62 24.96
C TRP A 39 59.25 20.25 24.81
N ALA A 40 59.89 20.12 23.64
CA ALA A 40 61.15 20.78 23.34
C ALA A 40 60.99 22.32 23.30
N LEU A 41 59.90 22.83 22.72
CA LEU A 41 59.54 24.26 22.74
C LEU A 41 59.26 24.79 24.15
N TYR A 42 58.63 23.96 25.01
CA TYR A 42 58.39 24.30 26.42
C TYR A 42 59.70 24.27 27.24
N ALA A 43 60.51 23.22 27.10
CA ALA A 43 61.77 23.03 27.83
C ALA A 43 62.86 24.02 27.41
N SER A 44 62.91 24.38 26.12
CA SER A 44 63.84 25.38 25.57
C SER A 44 63.54 26.81 26.03
N LYS A 45 62.44 27.03 26.76
CA LYS A 45 61.92 28.36 27.15
C LYS A 45 61.71 29.28 25.95
N PHE A 46 61.59 28.75 24.73
CA PHE A 46 61.42 29.53 23.51
C PHE A 46 60.13 30.39 23.55
N LEU A 47 59.03 29.83 24.09
CA LEU A 47 57.79 30.56 24.35
C LEU A 47 57.96 31.68 25.39
N TYR A 48 58.92 31.55 26.33
CA TYR A 48 59.25 32.59 27.30
C TYR A 48 60.02 33.74 26.64
N ARG A 49 60.93 33.43 25.71
CA ARG A 49 61.63 34.43 24.89
C ARG A 49 60.69 35.16 23.92
N LEU A 50 59.66 34.49 23.41
CA LEU A 50 58.58 35.13 22.65
C LEU A 50 57.65 36.00 23.51
N ASN A 51 57.57 35.75 24.82
CA ASN A 51 56.80 36.57 25.76
C ASN A 51 57.57 37.84 26.18
N ASP A 52 58.90 37.85 26.06
CA ASP A 52 59.74 39.05 26.17
C ASP A 52 59.74 39.91 24.89
N VAL A 53 59.34 39.33 23.76
CA VAL A 53 58.86 40.14 22.62
C VAL A 53 57.48 40.65 23.03
N LYS A 54 57.42 41.91 23.49
CA LYS A 54 56.16 42.61 23.76
C LYS A 54 55.26 42.56 22.53
N ILE A 55 54.41 41.54 22.43
CA ILE A 55 53.25 41.57 21.56
C ILE A 55 52.38 42.70 22.11
N ASN A 56 52.37 43.83 21.41
CA ASN A 56 51.46 44.94 21.63
C ASN A 56 50.04 44.47 21.31
N LEU A 57 49.43 43.70 22.21
CA LEU A 57 47.98 43.63 22.28
C LEU A 57 47.51 45.06 22.60
N PRO A 58 46.65 45.68 21.77
CA PRO A 58 46.30 47.08 21.92
C PRO A 58 45.77 47.32 23.33
N ASN A 59 46.27 48.39 23.98
CA ASN A 59 45.97 48.76 25.36
C ASN A 59 44.45 48.84 25.67
N ILE A 60 43.62 48.96 24.63
CA ILE A 60 42.17 48.91 24.66
C ILE A 60 41.67 47.55 25.18
N LEU A 61 42.17 46.42 24.68
CA LEU A 61 41.74 45.08 25.11
C LEU A 61 42.17 44.75 26.54
N LYS A 62 43.37 45.18 26.95
CA LYS A 62 43.84 45.05 28.35
C LYS A 62 43.02 45.93 29.32
N ARG A 63 42.49 47.08 28.87
CA ARG A 63 41.62 47.94 29.66
C ARG A 63 40.20 47.37 29.76
N ILE A 64 39.64 46.90 28.64
CA ILE A 64 38.32 46.26 28.52
C ILE A 64 38.21 45.01 29.40
N VAL A 65 39.22 44.12 29.41
CA VAL A 65 39.17 42.88 30.21
C VAL A 65 39.39 43.15 31.71
N ARG A 66 40.07 44.24 32.06
CA ARG A 66 40.42 44.57 33.46
C ARG A 66 39.39 45.47 34.14
N ASP A 67 38.55 46.15 33.38
CA ASP A 67 37.47 46.99 33.89
C ASP A 67 36.32 46.14 34.49
N ARG A 68 35.92 46.51 35.72
CA ARG A 68 34.90 45.78 36.49
C ARG A 68 33.52 45.93 35.85
N GLN A 69 33.24 47.08 35.24
CA GLN A 69 31.96 47.32 34.56
C GLN A 69 31.85 46.49 33.27
N VAL A 70 32.90 46.45 32.45
CA VAL A 70 32.89 45.70 31.19
C VAL A 70 32.80 44.19 31.43
N ARG A 71 33.47 43.67 32.47
CA ARG A 71 33.36 42.26 32.86
C ARG A 71 31.96 41.90 33.36
N LEU A 72 31.30 42.84 34.04
CA LEU A 72 29.92 42.70 34.50
C LEU A 72 28.96 42.74 33.30
N ILE A 73 29.17 43.66 32.35
CA ILE A 73 28.38 43.75 31.10
C ILE A 73 28.53 42.49 30.25
N LEU A 74 29.74 41.97 30.06
CA LEU A 74 29.99 40.71 29.35
C LEU A 74 29.37 39.52 30.08
N GLY A 75 29.50 39.48 31.41
CA GLY A 75 28.87 38.45 32.24
C GLY A 75 27.35 38.47 32.12
N VAL A 76 26.74 39.64 32.23
CA VAL A 76 25.29 39.84 32.02
C VAL A 76 24.89 39.50 30.59
N GLY A 77 25.68 39.87 29.58
CA GLY A 77 25.41 39.52 28.18
C GLY A 77 25.37 38.01 27.94
N ILE A 78 26.37 37.27 28.46
CA ILE A 78 26.40 35.80 28.37
C ILE A 78 25.21 35.19 29.12
N VAL A 79 24.92 35.67 30.33
CA VAL A 79 23.78 35.21 31.14
C VAL A 79 22.44 35.46 30.45
N SER A 80 22.27 36.63 29.83
CA SER A 80 21.05 36.98 29.10
C SER A 80 20.89 36.11 27.87
N VAL A 81 21.96 35.80 27.13
CA VAL A 81 21.92 34.87 25.99
C VAL A 81 21.55 33.46 26.46
N VAL A 82 22.17 32.95 27.53
CA VAL A 82 21.89 31.60 28.04
C VAL A 82 20.47 31.52 28.62
N SER A 83 20.03 32.53 29.38
CA SER A 83 18.66 32.64 29.89
C SER A 83 17.64 32.77 28.77
N TYR A 84 17.96 33.54 27.72
CA TYR A 84 17.14 33.66 26.52
C TYR A 84 16.99 32.31 25.81
N LEU A 85 18.09 31.58 25.59
CA LEU A 85 18.05 30.24 25.01
C LEU A 85 17.23 29.26 25.88
N TYR A 86 17.32 29.39 27.21
CA TYR A 86 16.56 28.58 28.15
C TYR A 86 15.05 28.90 28.11
N ILE A 87 14.67 30.18 28.15
CA ILE A 87 13.28 30.63 28.04
C ILE A 87 12.70 30.31 26.66
N LEU A 88 13.50 30.47 25.59
CA LEU A 88 13.13 30.10 24.22
C LEU A 88 12.73 28.62 24.15
N SER A 89 13.45 27.72 24.83
CA SER A 89 13.05 26.31 24.93
C SER A 89 11.65 26.14 25.55
N PHE A 90 11.31 26.89 26.61
CA PHE A 90 9.97 26.85 27.23
C PHE A 90 8.88 27.50 26.36
N ILE A 91 9.19 28.55 25.61
CA ILE A 91 8.27 29.19 24.67
C ILE A 91 7.96 28.23 23.50
N VAL A 92 8.99 27.57 22.95
CA VAL A 92 8.82 26.52 21.94
C VAL A 92 7.93 25.39 22.48
N TRP A 93 8.14 24.96 23.73
CA TRP A 93 7.30 23.97 24.42
C TRP A 93 5.83 24.38 24.53
N TYR A 94 5.55 25.61 24.97
CA TYR A 94 4.17 26.06 25.22
C TYR A 94 3.40 26.39 23.92
N PHE A 95 4.07 26.92 22.89
CA PHE A 95 3.39 27.45 21.70
C PHE A 95 3.49 26.60 20.44
N GLN A 96 4.47 25.70 20.31
CA GLN A 96 4.78 25.04 19.02
C GLN A 96 4.49 23.53 18.96
N LEU A 97 4.45 22.81 20.08
CA LEU A 97 4.30 21.34 20.08
C LEU A 97 3.10 20.88 20.92
N PRO A 98 2.26 19.96 20.41
CA PRO A 98 1.23 19.29 21.22
C PRO A 98 1.83 18.51 22.40
N ILE A 99 1.10 18.43 23.51
CA ILE A 99 1.54 17.74 24.74
C ILE A 99 1.85 16.25 24.47
N PHE A 100 1.07 15.61 23.60
CA PHE A 100 1.26 14.23 23.16
C PHE A 100 2.62 14.03 22.47
N ASP A 101 2.92 14.89 21.50
CA ASP A 101 4.18 14.87 20.74
C ASP A 101 5.41 15.13 21.63
N ILE A 102 5.25 15.95 22.67
CA ILE A 102 6.30 16.19 23.66
C ILE A 102 6.54 14.91 24.46
N ARG A 103 5.48 14.27 24.99
CA ARG A 103 5.59 13.03 25.77
C ARG A 103 6.28 11.91 24.99
N VAL A 104 5.89 11.70 23.74
CA VAL A 104 6.50 10.70 22.84
C VAL A 104 8.00 10.99 22.68
N ASN A 105 8.39 12.23 22.40
CA ASN A 105 9.78 12.64 22.22
C ASN A 105 10.63 12.67 23.51
N THR A 106 10.02 12.81 24.70
CA THR A 106 10.75 12.88 25.98
C THR A 106 10.83 11.56 26.73
N ASP A 107 9.80 10.71 26.63
CA ASP A 107 9.68 9.45 27.38
C ASP A 107 10.00 8.21 26.53
N GLY A 108 9.84 8.28 25.20
CA GLY A 108 10.11 7.16 24.28
C GLY A 108 11.52 7.16 23.68
N PHE A 109 12.17 8.33 23.55
CA PHE A 109 13.43 8.45 22.80
C PHE A 109 14.66 8.69 23.68
N LYS A 110 15.72 7.91 23.41
CA LYS A 110 17.07 8.16 23.95
C LYS A 110 17.63 9.51 23.48
N VAL A 111 17.15 10.06 22.37
CA VAL A 111 17.57 11.31 21.74
C VAL A 111 16.52 12.39 21.91
N VAL A 112 16.89 13.53 22.50
CA VAL A 112 16.03 14.73 22.58
C VAL A 112 16.63 15.76 21.63
N PRO A 113 15.84 16.51 20.84
CA PRO A 113 16.36 17.57 19.98
C PRO A 113 17.19 18.60 20.78
N TRP A 114 18.27 19.13 20.18
CA TRP A 114 19.21 20.02 20.87
C TRP A 114 18.53 21.22 21.57
N HIS A 115 17.46 21.75 20.99
CA HIS A 115 16.69 22.89 21.51
C HIS A 115 15.75 22.53 22.68
N LEU A 116 15.50 21.23 22.91
CA LEU A 116 14.73 20.70 24.04
C LEU A 116 15.63 20.14 25.16
N TYR A 117 16.97 20.10 24.98
CA TYR A 117 17.89 19.69 26.05
C TYR A 117 17.79 20.53 27.33
N PRO A 118 17.65 21.88 27.25
CA PRO A 118 17.47 22.69 28.46
C PRO A 118 16.28 22.22 29.32
N LEU A 119 15.17 21.84 28.69
CA LEU A 119 14.00 21.23 29.33
C LEU A 119 14.31 19.85 29.91
N ARG A 120 15.06 19.01 29.18
CA ARG A 120 15.50 17.67 29.66
C ARG A 120 16.41 17.74 30.88
N PHE A 121 17.18 18.82 31.02
CA PHE A 121 18.00 19.08 32.21
C PHE A 121 17.18 19.63 33.39
N GLY A 122 15.94 20.09 33.19
CA GLY A 122 15.01 20.47 34.26
C GLY A 122 15.62 21.39 35.34
N ILE A 123 15.30 21.12 36.61
CA ILE A 123 15.82 21.89 37.76
C ILE A 123 17.35 21.81 37.83
N THR A 124 17.96 20.68 37.46
CA THR A 124 19.43 20.50 37.46
C THR A 124 20.15 21.37 36.42
N GLY A 125 19.56 21.62 35.25
CA GLY A 125 20.09 22.54 34.25
C GLY A 125 20.01 23.99 34.71
N LEU A 126 18.89 24.34 35.36
CA LEU A 126 18.69 25.64 35.99
C LEU A 126 19.69 25.87 37.14
N VAL A 127 19.95 24.85 37.96
CA VAL A 127 21.01 24.86 39.01
C VAL A 127 22.41 25.00 38.39
N GLY A 128 22.70 24.35 37.26
CA GLY A 128 23.94 24.54 36.51
C GLY A 128 24.09 25.96 35.93
N LEU A 129 23.00 26.58 35.48
CA LEU A 129 22.98 27.97 35.00
C LEU A 129 23.17 28.95 36.17
N CYS A 130 22.51 28.71 37.31
CA CYS A 130 22.72 29.41 38.58
C CYS A 130 24.18 29.27 39.07
N PHE A 131 24.84 28.16 38.77
CA PHE A 131 26.27 27.96 39.05
C PHE A 131 27.17 28.80 38.13
N ILE A 132 26.92 28.83 36.81
CA ILE A 132 27.66 29.72 35.87
C ILE A 132 27.49 31.19 36.28
N LEU A 133 26.28 31.56 36.68
CA LEU A 133 25.97 32.86 37.30
C LEU A 133 26.87 33.12 38.51
N SER A 134 26.94 32.18 39.46
CA SER A 134 27.76 32.32 40.67
C SER A 134 29.28 32.38 40.39
N TYR A 135 29.74 31.65 39.36
CA TYR A 135 31.12 31.65 38.87
C TYR A 135 31.56 33.04 38.38
N ILE A 136 30.66 33.75 37.68
CA ILE A 136 30.89 35.12 37.17
C ILE A 136 30.99 36.13 38.34
N PHE A 137 30.25 35.92 39.43
CA PHE A 137 30.19 36.85 40.58
C PHE A 137 31.19 36.57 41.71
N LYS A 138 32.06 35.57 41.58
CA LYS A 138 33.15 35.24 42.53
C LYS A 138 32.72 34.98 43.99
N ARG A 139 31.81 34.03 44.22
CA ARG A 139 31.42 33.57 45.59
C ARG A 139 31.72 32.08 45.83
N TYR A 140 32.99 31.71 45.70
CA TYR A 140 33.43 30.32 45.44
C TYR A 140 33.44 29.28 46.59
N GLU A 141 33.12 29.62 47.84
CA GLU A 141 33.43 28.68 48.95
C GLU A 141 32.29 27.78 49.41
N ARG A 142 31.03 28.01 48.99
CA ARG A 142 29.87 27.17 49.40
C ARG A 142 29.33 26.24 48.30
N GLU A 143 30.00 26.14 47.16
CA GLU A 143 29.43 25.58 45.91
C GLU A 143 29.85 24.13 45.59
N VAL A 144 30.88 23.59 46.26
CA VAL A 144 31.24 22.15 46.21
C VAL A 144 30.05 21.28 46.65
N PHE A 145 29.24 21.83 47.57
CA PHE A 145 28.04 21.20 48.09
C PHE A 145 26.97 20.98 47.00
N ILE A 146 26.92 21.83 45.96
CA ILE A 146 25.90 21.75 44.90
C ILE A 146 26.22 20.65 43.89
N PHE A 147 27.48 20.46 43.49
CA PHE A 147 27.87 19.31 42.65
C PHE A 147 27.79 17.99 43.41
N GLY A 148 28.09 18.02 44.71
CA GLY A 148 27.83 16.90 45.63
C GLY A 148 26.34 16.58 45.70
N ILE A 149 25.48 17.58 45.89
CA ILE A 149 24.01 17.43 45.90
C ILE A 149 23.49 16.97 44.54
N MET A 150 23.97 17.50 43.41
CA MET A 150 23.55 17.04 42.08
C MET A 150 23.96 15.58 41.84
N ALA A 151 25.17 15.18 42.24
CA ALA A 151 25.61 13.80 42.17
C ALA A 151 24.78 12.90 43.12
N ILE A 152 24.50 13.35 44.35
CA ILE A 152 23.71 12.62 45.34
C ILE A 152 22.25 12.48 44.89
N ILE A 153 21.62 13.54 44.38
CA ILE A 153 20.27 13.51 43.81
C ILE A 153 20.26 12.59 42.58
N ALA A 154 21.26 12.66 41.70
CA ALA A 154 21.36 11.76 40.55
C ALA A 154 21.54 10.29 40.96
N PHE A 155 22.29 10.01 42.03
CA PHE A 155 22.46 8.66 42.59
C PHE A 155 21.21 8.17 43.33
N LEU A 156 20.51 9.03 44.07
CA LEU A 156 19.29 8.69 44.82
C LEU A 156 18.08 8.50 43.90
N THR A 157 18.03 9.25 42.80
CA THR A 157 16.96 9.15 41.80
C THR A 157 17.28 8.14 40.69
N LEU A 158 18.45 7.47 40.77
CA LEU A 158 18.89 6.41 39.86
C LEU A 158 17.87 5.27 39.66
N PRO A 159 17.11 4.82 40.69
CA PRO A 159 16.07 3.80 40.50
C PRO A 159 14.83 4.31 39.77
N GLN A 160 14.65 5.64 39.67
CA GLN A 160 13.43 6.28 39.17
C GLN A 160 13.59 6.93 37.78
N TYR A 161 14.81 7.05 37.25
CA TYR A 161 15.11 7.63 35.94
C TYR A 161 15.80 6.63 35.00
N GLU A 162 15.65 6.82 33.69
CA GLU A 162 16.40 6.07 32.69
C GLU A 162 17.92 6.22 32.89
N GLU A 163 18.65 5.11 32.82
CA GLU A 163 20.11 4.99 33.03
C GLU A 163 20.94 6.02 32.24
N VAL A 164 20.49 6.36 31.03
CA VAL A 164 21.10 7.37 30.14
C VAL A 164 21.05 8.78 30.73
N ARG A 165 20.01 9.11 31.50
CA ARG A 165 19.79 10.43 32.13
C ARG A 165 20.75 10.62 33.30
N ALA A 166 20.88 9.59 34.15
CA ALA A 166 21.80 9.58 35.27
C ALA A 166 23.27 9.69 34.82
N ASN A 167 23.67 8.96 33.77
CA ASN A 167 25.02 9.04 33.23
C ASN A 167 25.40 10.45 32.77
N LYS A 168 24.45 11.21 32.20
CA LYS A 168 24.68 12.61 31.80
C LYS A 168 24.80 13.56 33.00
N TYR A 169 24.00 13.38 34.04
CA TYR A 169 24.11 14.17 35.27
C TYR A 169 25.40 13.90 36.04
N ILE A 170 25.82 12.64 36.09
CA ILE A 170 27.11 12.23 36.66
C ILE A 170 28.25 12.86 35.84
N MET A 171 28.20 12.78 34.50
CA MET A 171 29.22 13.38 33.63
C MET A 171 29.32 14.90 33.80
N ALA A 172 28.19 15.61 33.83
CA ALA A 172 28.16 17.05 34.06
C ALA A 172 28.70 17.42 35.45
N SER A 173 28.37 16.63 36.49
CA SER A 173 28.90 16.82 37.84
C SER A 173 30.41 16.58 37.89
N MET A 174 30.91 15.53 37.23
CA MET A 174 32.33 15.23 37.11
C MET A 174 33.09 16.31 36.32
N ALA A 175 32.49 16.86 35.25
CA ALA A 175 33.04 18.00 34.53
C ALA A 175 33.10 19.26 35.41
N GLY A 176 32.08 19.49 36.25
CA GLY A 176 32.07 20.53 37.28
C GLY A 176 33.22 20.37 38.28
N PHE A 177 33.38 19.18 38.86
CA PHE A 177 34.50 18.86 39.76
C PHE A 177 35.86 18.99 39.08
N ALA A 178 36.00 18.54 37.83
CA ALA A 178 37.23 18.67 37.06
C ALA A 178 37.57 20.15 36.77
N SER A 179 36.57 20.97 36.46
CA SER A 179 36.75 22.41 36.24
C SER A 179 37.21 23.14 37.50
N LEU A 180 36.69 22.75 38.67
CA LEU A 180 37.12 23.27 39.98
C LEU A 180 38.54 22.83 40.32
N LEU A 181 38.89 21.59 40.00
CA LEU A 181 40.24 21.07 40.17
C LEU A 181 41.24 21.82 39.28
N LEU A 182 40.90 22.06 38.01
CA LEU A 182 41.67 22.90 37.09
C LEU A 182 41.81 24.32 37.61
N TYR A 183 40.73 24.95 38.08
CA TYR A 183 40.76 26.28 38.68
C TYR A 183 41.69 26.33 39.90
N LYS A 184 41.63 25.32 40.77
CA LYS A 184 42.48 25.24 41.97
C LYS A 184 43.95 25.09 41.58
N ILE A 185 44.28 24.25 40.59
CA ILE A 185 45.63 24.10 40.04
C ILE A 185 46.14 25.41 39.44
N PHE A 186 45.34 26.10 38.63
CA PHE A 186 45.70 27.40 38.04
C PHE A 186 45.80 28.51 39.10
N SER A 187 45.01 28.46 40.17
CA SER A 187 45.08 29.43 41.28
C SER A 187 46.30 29.19 42.19
N MET A 188 46.72 27.93 42.41
CA MET A 188 47.94 27.55 43.13
C MET A 188 49.21 28.07 42.45
N GLN A 189 49.16 28.29 41.13
CA GLN A 189 50.22 28.91 40.33
C GLN A 189 50.54 30.34 40.80
N ARG A 190 49.58 31.02 41.44
CA ARG A 190 49.76 32.39 41.94
C ARG A 190 50.49 32.47 43.29
N GLN A 191 50.55 31.36 44.04
CA GLN A 191 51.19 31.29 45.37
C GLN A 191 52.46 30.41 45.41
N SER A 192 52.66 29.47 44.47
CA SER A 192 53.78 28.50 44.49
C SER A 192 54.71 28.59 43.28
N LEU A 193 55.25 29.77 43.01
CA LEU A 193 56.23 30.03 41.92
C LEU A 193 57.57 29.27 42.03
N LYS A 194 57.79 28.41 43.03
CA LYS A 194 59.08 27.71 43.26
C LYS A 194 59.21 26.34 42.61
N LYS A 195 58.16 25.77 41.99
CA LYS A 195 58.24 24.46 41.29
C LYS A 195 57.52 24.47 39.93
N PRO A 196 57.99 25.29 38.96
CA PRO A 196 57.37 25.41 37.63
C PRO A 196 57.30 24.07 36.89
N LEU A 197 58.25 23.17 37.17
CA LEU A 197 58.35 21.85 36.55
C LEU A 197 57.19 20.93 36.98
N ILE A 198 56.78 20.95 38.25
CA ILE A 198 55.67 20.12 38.76
C ILE A 198 54.32 20.62 38.23
N ASN A 199 54.12 21.94 38.22
CA ASN A 199 52.89 22.53 37.68
C ASN A 199 52.78 22.31 36.16
N GLY A 200 53.90 22.37 35.43
CA GLY A 200 53.97 22.02 34.01
C GLY A 200 53.67 20.54 33.74
N ILE A 201 54.20 19.63 34.58
CA ILE A 201 53.90 18.19 34.49
C ILE A 201 52.41 17.93 34.73
N LEU A 202 51.81 18.52 35.76
CA LEU A 202 50.38 18.33 36.07
C LEU A 202 49.48 18.83 34.93
N ILE A 203 49.70 20.04 34.43
CA ILE A 203 48.94 20.59 33.29
C ILE A 203 49.16 19.72 32.05
N GLY A 204 50.40 19.31 31.78
CA GLY A 204 50.74 18.41 30.69
C GLY A 204 50.00 17.07 30.80
N LEU A 205 49.91 16.48 31.99
CA LEU A 205 49.21 15.23 32.24
C LEU A 205 47.69 15.38 32.04
N PHE A 206 47.11 16.51 32.45
CA PHE A 206 45.69 16.81 32.21
C PHE A 206 45.37 16.98 30.73
N ILE A 207 46.14 17.81 30.02
CA ILE A 207 45.94 18.04 28.58
C ILE A 207 46.11 16.73 27.83
N THR A 208 47.17 15.98 28.13
CA THR A 208 47.44 14.70 27.46
C THR A 208 46.38 13.64 27.77
N SER A 209 45.90 13.51 29.00
CA SER A 209 44.81 12.58 29.34
C SER A 209 43.50 12.97 28.67
N SER A 210 43.20 14.27 28.61
CA SER A 210 41.98 14.78 27.94
C SER A 210 42.05 14.57 26.43
N SER A 211 43.18 14.91 25.81
CA SER A 211 43.41 14.66 24.39
C SER A 211 43.41 13.17 24.05
N LEU A 212 43.96 12.32 24.91
CA LEU A 212 43.94 10.86 24.74
C LEU A 212 42.50 10.33 24.73
N SER A 213 41.62 10.83 25.61
CA SER A 213 40.21 10.41 25.62
C SER A 213 39.49 10.74 24.32
N ILE A 214 39.76 11.92 23.75
CA ILE A 214 39.19 12.35 22.46
C ILE A 214 39.74 11.47 21.33
N LEU A 215 41.05 11.21 21.31
CA LEU A 215 41.65 10.33 20.32
C LEU A 215 41.11 8.90 20.43
N MET A 216 40.98 8.36 21.64
CA MET A 216 40.40 7.03 21.86
C MET A 216 38.95 6.94 21.38
N PHE A 217 38.15 7.99 21.61
CA PHE A 217 36.79 8.07 21.08
C PHE A 217 36.79 8.13 19.54
N VAL A 218 37.62 8.99 18.94
CA VAL A 218 37.75 9.11 17.49
C VAL A 218 38.21 7.79 16.86
N GLY A 219 39.22 7.15 17.44
CA GLY A 219 39.71 5.83 17.02
C GLY A 219 38.63 4.76 17.11
N TYR A 220 37.94 4.65 18.25
CA TYR A 220 36.79 3.74 18.42
C TYR A 220 35.70 3.99 17.38
N THR A 221 35.36 5.26 17.11
CA THR A 221 34.36 5.59 16.08
C THR A 221 34.83 5.25 14.66
N ALA A 222 36.11 5.44 14.34
CA ALA A 222 36.67 5.14 13.02
C ALA A 222 36.77 3.62 12.78
N LEU A 223 37.23 2.85 13.77
CA LEU A 223 37.34 1.39 13.69
C LEU A 223 35.99 0.71 13.49
N GLY A 224 34.95 1.17 14.19
CA GLY A 224 33.62 0.61 13.96
C GLY A 224 32.97 1.10 12.66
N LEU A 225 33.44 2.20 12.04
CA LEU A 225 33.02 2.57 10.68
C LEU A 225 33.68 1.68 9.63
N GLU A 226 34.93 1.28 9.85
CA GLU A 226 35.64 0.34 8.98
C GLU A 226 35.14 -1.10 9.15
N ASN A 227 34.70 -1.47 10.36
CA ASN A 227 34.15 -2.78 10.69
C ASN A 227 32.73 -2.64 11.27
N PRO A 228 31.73 -2.31 10.42
CA PRO A 228 30.37 -2.09 10.88
C PRO A 228 29.80 -3.39 11.44
N THR A 229 29.44 -3.38 12.72
CA THR A 229 28.61 -4.41 13.34
C THR A 229 27.20 -3.86 13.55
N PRO A 230 26.14 -4.69 13.51
CA PRO A 230 24.77 -4.24 13.78
C PRO A 230 24.67 -3.47 15.11
N LEU A 231 25.33 -3.98 16.15
CA LEU A 231 25.40 -3.36 17.48
C LEU A 231 26.06 -1.96 17.47
N PHE A 232 27.05 -1.72 16.61
CA PHE A 232 27.74 -0.44 16.51
C PHE A 232 26.90 0.64 15.82
N GLU A 233 26.09 0.24 14.84
CA GLU A 233 25.15 1.14 14.20
C GLU A 233 23.99 1.52 15.14
N ASP A 234 23.48 0.55 15.91
CA ASP A 234 22.42 0.78 16.91
C ASP A 234 22.86 1.67 18.08
N THR A 235 24.15 1.63 18.45
CA THR A 235 24.68 2.37 19.62
C THR A 235 25.10 3.80 19.31
N MET A 236 25.31 4.17 18.04
CA MET A 236 25.79 5.51 17.66
C MET A 236 25.13 6.07 16.37
N PRO A 237 23.81 6.33 16.39
CA PRO A 237 23.04 6.79 15.22
C PRO A 237 23.31 8.25 14.81
N ARG A 238 23.88 9.08 15.70
CA ARG A 238 23.98 10.56 15.55
C ARG A 238 25.15 11.04 14.67
N ARG A 239 25.67 10.21 13.77
CA ARG A 239 26.90 10.52 13.02
C ARG A 239 26.65 11.10 11.63
N TYR A 240 25.45 10.91 11.09
CA TYR A 240 25.10 11.40 9.77
C TYR A 240 24.34 12.73 9.89
N PHE A 241 25.01 13.83 9.56
CA PHE A 241 24.33 15.10 9.33
C PHE A 241 23.39 14.95 8.11
N PRO A 242 22.19 15.56 8.14
CA PRO A 242 21.35 15.62 6.95
C PRO A 242 22.11 16.26 5.79
N SER A 243 22.06 15.68 4.60
CA SER A 243 22.56 16.31 3.39
C SER A 243 21.72 17.54 3.03
N ASP A 244 22.22 18.41 2.14
CA ASP A 244 21.48 19.60 1.70
C ASP A 244 20.07 19.26 1.17
N SER A 245 19.96 18.18 0.39
CA SER A 245 18.67 17.64 -0.06
C SER A 245 17.73 17.24 1.09
N GLU A 246 18.26 16.62 2.15
CA GLU A 246 17.45 16.24 3.31
C GLU A 246 17.01 17.49 4.08
N MET A 247 17.86 18.52 4.14
CA MET A 247 17.54 19.81 4.74
C MET A 247 16.45 20.57 3.96
N ASP A 248 16.49 20.51 2.63
CA ASP A 248 15.48 21.14 1.77
C ASP A 248 14.13 20.41 1.86
N LEU A 249 14.14 19.07 1.87
CA LEU A 249 12.95 18.26 2.11
C LEU A 249 12.30 18.62 3.45
N LEU A 250 13.10 18.74 4.50
CA LEU A 250 12.62 19.14 5.82
C LEU A 250 12.02 20.53 5.85
N LYS A 251 12.66 21.49 5.19
CA LYS A 251 12.14 22.85 5.07
C LYS A 251 10.79 22.84 4.35
N PHE A 252 10.66 22.02 3.30
CA PHE A 252 9.38 21.82 2.62
C PHE A 252 8.32 21.25 3.57
N ILE A 253 8.59 20.14 4.27
CA ILE A 253 7.62 19.51 5.17
C ILE A 253 7.22 20.49 6.27
N ARG A 254 8.17 21.16 6.93
CA ARG A 254 7.89 22.12 8.01
C ARG A 254 7.00 23.29 7.57
N ASN A 255 7.20 23.79 6.35
CA ASN A 255 6.43 24.94 5.86
C ASN A 255 5.01 24.55 5.41
N ASN A 256 4.79 23.30 5.05
CA ASN A 256 3.54 22.83 4.45
C ASN A 256 2.72 21.92 5.37
N LEU A 257 3.34 21.29 6.37
CA LEU A 257 2.69 20.46 7.37
C LEU A 257 2.28 21.32 8.55
N ASN A 258 0.99 21.34 8.83
CA ASN A 258 0.48 22.07 9.99
C ASN A 258 0.56 21.13 11.19
N ILE A 259 1.59 21.31 12.03
CA ILE A 259 1.88 20.47 13.20
C ILE A 259 0.72 20.48 14.24
N LYS A 260 -0.17 21.50 14.18
CA LYS A 260 -1.34 21.60 15.05
C LYS A 260 -2.56 20.83 14.53
N THR A 261 -2.64 20.56 13.23
CA THR A 261 -3.62 19.64 12.65
C THR A 261 -2.95 18.28 12.56
N ASP A 262 -3.68 17.19 12.78
CA ASP A 262 -3.10 15.85 12.94
C ASP A 262 -2.52 15.23 11.65
N ASP A 263 -1.96 16.04 10.75
CA ASP A 263 -1.41 15.64 9.47
C ASP A 263 -0.13 14.82 9.66
N ASN A 264 -0.09 13.65 9.03
CA ASN A 264 1.06 12.74 9.08
C ASN A 264 1.75 12.63 7.72
N VAL A 265 2.95 12.04 7.74
CA VAL A 265 3.76 11.76 6.55
C VAL A 265 4.03 10.27 6.46
N ALA A 266 3.74 9.67 5.31
CA ALA A 266 4.11 8.29 5.01
C ALA A 266 5.49 8.24 4.33
N ILE A 267 6.37 7.40 4.85
CA ILE A 267 7.70 7.12 4.28
C ILE A 267 7.91 5.61 4.19
N PRO A 268 8.70 5.11 3.21
CA PRO A 268 9.02 3.69 3.11
C PRO A 268 9.65 3.16 4.39
N GLU A 269 9.37 1.90 4.73
CA GLU A 269 9.87 1.25 5.95
C GLU A 269 11.39 1.38 6.12
N ASN A 270 12.17 1.23 5.04
CA ASN A 270 13.62 1.38 5.08
C ASN A 270 14.11 2.77 5.52
N GLU A 271 13.30 3.81 5.33
CA GLU A 271 13.58 5.18 5.79
C GLU A 271 13.08 5.44 7.23
N THR A 272 12.22 4.57 7.78
CA THR A 272 11.68 4.66 9.15
C THR A 272 12.57 4.01 10.21
N LYS A 273 13.63 3.29 9.83
CA LYS A 273 14.46 2.55 10.80
C LYS A 273 15.11 3.52 11.81
N VAL A 274 14.93 3.28 13.11
CA VAL A 274 15.35 4.18 14.21
C VAL A 274 16.86 4.53 14.16
N TYR A 275 17.68 3.66 13.57
CA TYR A 275 19.14 3.83 13.48
C TYR A 275 19.70 3.97 12.05
N ARG A 276 18.84 3.94 11.01
CA ARG A 276 19.23 4.03 9.59
C ARG A 276 18.21 4.81 8.76
N GLY A 277 18.63 5.44 7.67
CA GLY A 277 17.72 6.16 6.76
C GLY A 277 17.47 7.62 7.15
N LEU A 278 16.43 8.22 6.58
CA LEU A 278 16.06 9.62 6.77
C LEU A 278 15.77 9.88 8.25
N THR A 279 14.97 9.02 8.90
CA THR A 279 14.50 9.24 10.27
C THR A 279 15.64 9.45 11.26
N SER A 280 16.66 8.58 11.27
CA SER A 280 17.81 8.71 12.19
C SER A 280 18.61 10.00 12.00
N LYS A 281 18.61 10.57 10.79
CA LYS A 281 19.19 11.89 10.50
C LYS A 281 18.29 13.03 10.96
N LEU A 282 16.97 12.82 10.98
CA LEU A 282 16.00 13.82 11.42
C LEU A 282 15.91 13.92 12.95
N GLU A 283 16.05 12.81 13.68
CA GLU A 283 15.88 12.75 15.15
C GLU A 283 16.77 13.76 15.92
N GLY A 284 17.94 14.09 15.37
CA GLY A 284 18.90 15.01 16.00
C GLY A 284 18.71 16.49 15.68
N PHE A 285 18.03 16.81 14.56
CA PHE A 285 18.14 18.12 13.91
C PHE A 285 16.82 18.87 13.73
N VAL A 286 15.67 18.22 13.91
CA VAL A 286 14.37 18.79 13.48
C VAL A 286 13.37 18.90 14.63
N GLY A 287 12.53 19.94 14.58
CA GLY A 287 11.38 20.15 15.47
C GLY A 287 10.07 19.54 14.93
N LEU A 288 10.13 18.51 14.08
CA LEU A 288 8.96 17.74 13.64
C LEU A 288 8.76 16.59 14.63
N PRO A 289 7.53 16.36 15.14
CA PRO A 289 7.28 15.21 15.99
C PRO A 289 7.48 13.92 15.21
N LEU A 290 8.32 13.02 15.72
CA LEU A 290 8.56 11.71 15.11
C LEU A 290 7.26 10.88 15.05
N SER A 291 6.36 11.06 16.02
CA SER A 291 4.99 10.54 16.01
C SER A 291 4.21 10.83 14.72
N LYS A 292 4.54 11.90 13.98
CA LYS A 292 3.89 12.25 12.71
C LYS A 292 4.50 11.54 11.49
N ILE A 293 5.67 10.92 11.66
CA ILE A 293 6.44 10.23 10.62
C ILE A 293 6.33 8.70 10.77
N PHE A 294 6.24 8.19 12.01
CA PHE A 294 6.22 6.74 12.33
C PHE A 294 4.85 6.06 12.18
N GLN A 295 3.78 6.79 11.84
CA GLN A 295 2.41 6.26 11.98
C GLN A 295 2.10 5.07 11.08
N SER A 296 2.76 4.92 9.92
CA SER A 296 2.50 3.74 9.09
C SER A 296 3.57 3.47 8.01
N PRO A 297 4.68 2.78 8.38
CA PRO A 297 5.65 2.27 7.41
C PRO A 297 5.03 1.32 6.37
N LEU A 298 3.98 0.58 6.73
CA LEU A 298 3.34 -0.41 5.86
C LEU A 298 2.23 0.14 4.97
N THR A 299 1.81 1.39 5.14
CA THR A 299 0.84 1.99 4.18
C THR A 299 1.36 1.92 2.76
N LEU A 300 2.68 1.98 2.57
CA LEU A 300 3.29 1.92 1.25
C LEU A 300 3.54 0.49 0.76
N GLN A 301 3.15 -0.53 1.53
CA GLN A 301 3.26 -1.97 1.24
C GLN A 301 1.91 -2.65 0.90
N GLU A 302 0.82 -1.87 0.81
CA GLU A 302 -0.51 -2.41 0.52
C GLU A 302 -0.65 -2.85 -0.95
N SER A 303 -1.19 -4.05 -1.17
CA SER A 303 -1.50 -4.64 -2.48
C SER A 303 -2.92 -4.31 -2.98
N SER A 304 -3.77 -3.72 -2.13
CA SER A 304 -5.12 -3.25 -2.48
C SER A 304 -5.30 -1.72 -2.38
N ILE A 305 -6.02 -1.12 -3.33
CA ILE A 305 -6.26 0.33 -3.32
C ILE A 305 -7.19 0.75 -2.17
N GLU A 306 -8.09 -0.14 -1.74
CA GLU A 306 -8.97 0.01 -0.59
C GLU A 306 -8.18 0.08 0.72
N GLY A 307 -7.27 -0.88 0.91
CA GLY A 307 -6.38 -0.92 2.07
C GLY A 307 -5.51 0.32 2.10
N PHE A 308 -4.90 0.66 0.97
CA PHE A 308 -4.12 1.88 0.81
C PHE A 308 -4.90 3.15 1.20
N TYR A 309 -6.13 3.33 0.71
CA TYR A 309 -6.95 4.50 1.05
C TYR A 309 -7.43 4.48 2.49
N THR A 310 -7.75 3.31 3.03
CA THR A 310 -8.12 3.12 4.43
C THR A 310 -6.97 3.52 5.35
N LEU A 311 -5.76 3.04 5.07
CA LEU A 311 -4.58 3.38 5.86
C LEU A 311 -4.23 4.87 5.73
N LEU A 312 -4.24 5.43 4.52
CA LEU A 312 -3.97 6.86 4.31
C LEU A 312 -4.96 7.76 5.07
N ASP A 313 -6.25 7.42 5.07
CA ASP A 313 -7.25 8.17 5.81
C ASP A 313 -7.10 7.96 7.32
N TYR A 314 -6.95 6.71 7.77
CA TYR A 314 -6.82 6.37 9.18
C TYR A 314 -5.63 7.08 9.83
N THR A 315 -4.48 7.08 9.17
CA THR A 315 -3.27 7.76 9.65
C THR A 315 -3.27 9.24 9.31
N ASN A 316 -4.35 9.80 8.76
CA ASN A 316 -4.43 11.20 8.33
C ASN A 316 -3.19 11.66 7.54
N THR A 317 -2.73 10.84 6.60
CA THR A 317 -1.53 11.10 5.81
C THR A 317 -1.78 12.22 4.82
N ARG A 318 -0.96 13.27 4.89
CA ARG A 318 -1.01 14.41 3.98
C ARG A 318 0.02 14.32 2.86
N PHE A 319 1.20 13.76 3.17
CA PHE A 319 2.31 13.65 2.24
C PHE A 319 2.88 12.23 2.22
N ILE A 320 3.25 11.76 1.04
CA ILE A 320 4.04 10.54 0.84
C ILE A 320 5.42 10.99 0.35
N VAL A 321 6.48 10.59 1.05
CA VAL A 321 7.86 10.96 0.71
C VAL A 321 8.59 9.72 0.20
N LEU A 322 9.08 9.78 -1.05
CA LEU A 322 9.71 8.66 -1.74
C LEU A 322 11.15 9.00 -2.11
N PRO A 323 12.14 8.16 -1.74
CA PRO A 323 13.49 8.26 -2.29
C PRO A 323 13.48 8.00 -3.80
N LYS A 324 14.21 8.79 -4.59
CA LYS A 324 14.36 8.59 -6.03
C LYS A 324 14.98 7.25 -6.39
N GLN A 325 15.83 6.70 -5.51
CA GLN A 325 16.36 5.34 -5.68
C GLN A 325 15.26 4.29 -5.65
N PHE A 326 14.24 4.50 -4.82
CA PHE A 326 13.07 3.63 -4.74
C PHE A 326 12.22 3.73 -6.02
N VAL A 327 12.09 4.93 -6.58
CA VAL A 327 11.31 5.17 -7.81
C VAL A 327 12.03 4.68 -9.08
N ASN A 328 13.36 4.81 -9.11
CA ASN A 328 14.17 4.40 -10.25
C ASN A 328 14.50 2.90 -10.23
N GLY A 329 14.41 2.26 -9.06
CA GLY A 329 14.42 0.81 -8.95
C GLY A 329 13.12 0.26 -9.54
N TYR A 330 13.21 -0.70 -10.46
CA TYR A 330 12.07 -1.29 -11.15
C TYR A 330 11.12 -2.13 -10.25
N ASN A 331 11.19 -1.97 -8.92
CA ASN A 331 10.47 -2.75 -7.90
C ASN A 331 9.55 -1.85 -7.04
N ILE A 332 8.88 -0.86 -7.64
CA ILE A 332 7.79 -0.16 -6.93
C ILE A 332 6.56 -1.07 -6.98
N GLU A 333 5.98 -1.34 -5.82
CA GLU A 333 4.66 -1.96 -5.73
C GLU A 333 3.61 -1.21 -6.54
N GLU A 334 2.63 -1.95 -7.05
CA GLU A 334 1.72 -1.45 -8.07
C GLU A 334 0.89 -0.25 -7.60
N ILE A 335 0.36 -0.28 -6.38
CA ILE A 335 -0.45 0.82 -5.84
C ILE A 335 0.37 2.06 -5.58
N LEU A 336 1.60 1.87 -5.09
CA LEU A 336 2.50 3.00 -4.90
C LEU A 336 2.90 3.62 -6.24
N ARG A 337 3.06 2.80 -7.28
CA ARG A 337 3.23 3.28 -8.65
C ARG A 337 1.99 4.03 -9.15
N PHE A 338 0.78 3.52 -8.88
CA PHE A 338 -0.47 4.22 -9.19
C PHE A 338 -0.52 5.59 -8.50
N ALA A 339 -0.19 5.67 -7.21
CA ALA A 339 -0.11 6.93 -6.47
C ALA A 339 0.94 7.86 -7.08
N PHE A 340 2.12 7.35 -7.44
CA PHE A 340 3.19 8.14 -8.08
C PHE A 340 2.78 8.72 -9.45
N GLU A 341 2.00 7.97 -10.24
CA GLU A 341 1.51 8.38 -11.55
C GLU A 341 0.35 9.39 -11.47
N ASN A 342 -0.46 9.37 -10.41
CA ASN A 342 -1.72 10.12 -10.35
C ASN A 342 -1.76 11.21 -9.27
N PHE A 343 -1.00 11.09 -8.18
CA PHE A 343 -0.98 12.10 -7.12
C PHE A 343 -0.09 13.28 -7.50
N LYS A 344 -0.44 14.46 -7.00
CA LYS A 344 0.29 15.69 -7.30
C LYS A 344 1.67 15.66 -6.66
N LYS A 345 2.71 15.74 -7.49
CA LYS A 345 4.10 15.99 -7.05
C LYS A 345 4.22 17.44 -6.56
N VAL A 346 4.54 17.62 -5.28
CA VAL A 346 4.62 18.94 -4.64
C VAL A 346 6.05 19.35 -4.28
N TYR A 347 6.97 18.40 -4.26
CA TYR A 347 8.40 18.64 -4.08
C TYR A 347 9.20 17.56 -4.81
N GLU A 348 10.34 17.94 -5.38
CA GLU A 348 11.27 17.03 -6.03
C GLU A 348 12.68 17.65 -6.00
N ASP A 349 13.67 16.87 -5.59
CA ASP A 349 15.09 17.24 -5.68
C ASP A 349 15.90 16.08 -6.30
N HIS A 350 17.21 16.03 -6.11
CA HIS A 350 18.04 14.95 -6.66
C HIS A 350 17.93 13.62 -5.91
N LYS A 351 17.32 13.57 -4.71
CA LYS A 351 17.25 12.38 -3.85
C LYS A 351 15.83 11.97 -3.47
N TYR A 352 14.85 12.87 -3.38
CA TYR A 352 13.49 12.63 -2.90
C TYR A 352 12.44 13.25 -3.81
N ILE A 353 11.24 12.66 -3.75
CA ILE A 353 10.00 13.13 -4.36
C ILE A 353 8.93 13.14 -3.28
N VAL A 354 8.11 14.18 -3.21
CA VAL A 354 6.96 14.25 -2.29
C VAL A 354 5.66 14.36 -3.08
N LEU A 355 4.74 13.44 -2.77
CA LEU A 355 3.39 13.40 -3.31
C LEU A 355 2.41 13.97 -2.27
N SER A 356 1.49 14.82 -2.72
CA SER A 356 0.37 15.27 -1.91
C SER A 356 -0.75 14.23 -1.97
N VAL A 357 -1.21 13.76 -0.82
CA VAL A 357 -2.35 12.86 -0.72
C VAL A 357 -3.64 13.68 -0.86
N PRO A 358 -4.53 13.34 -1.80
CA PRO A 358 -5.82 14.01 -1.90
C PRO A 358 -6.73 13.59 -0.74
N HIS A 359 -7.75 14.40 -0.45
CA HIS A 359 -8.76 14.03 0.55
C HIS A 359 -9.66 12.92 0.01
N LEU A 360 -9.35 11.69 0.39
CA LEU A 360 -10.03 10.46 -0.03
C LEU A 360 -10.98 10.00 1.08
N ALA A 361 -12.18 9.54 0.71
CA ALA A 361 -13.02 8.76 1.60
C ALA A 361 -12.66 7.27 1.43
N PRO A 362 -12.36 6.53 2.51
CA PRO A 362 -12.12 5.11 2.43
C PRO A 362 -13.44 4.35 2.17
N PRO A 363 -13.38 3.08 1.71
CA PRO A 363 -14.54 2.22 1.66
C PRO A 363 -15.18 2.09 3.04
N SER A 364 -16.51 2.10 3.10
CA SER A 364 -17.24 2.10 4.36
C SER A 364 -17.30 0.70 4.95
N THR A 365 -17.00 0.60 6.24
CA THR A 365 -17.32 -0.56 7.08
C THR A 365 -18.68 -0.41 7.76
N GLU A 366 -19.30 0.76 7.65
CA GLU A 366 -20.54 1.17 8.33
C GLU A 366 -21.58 1.73 7.34
N GLY A 367 -22.27 0.82 6.66
CA GLY A 367 -23.57 1.10 6.02
C GLY A 367 -23.62 2.31 5.09
N GLY A 368 -22.93 2.24 3.94
CA GLY A 368 -23.16 3.15 2.80
C GLY A 368 -24.41 2.79 1.99
N ASP A 369 -24.86 3.69 1.11
CA ASP A 369 -25.98 3.48 0.16
C ASP A 369 -25.51 3.05 -1.24
N VAL A 370 -24.19 2.91 -1.43
CA VAL A 370 -23.54 2.67 -2.72
C VAL A 370 -22.72 1.38 -2.64
N ALA A 371 -22.93 0.48 -3.60
CA ALA A 371 -22.11 -0.70 -3.85
C ALA A 371 -21.39 -0.54 -5.19
N LEU A 372 -20.08 -0.78 -5.22
CA LEU A 372 -19.32 -1.00 -6.45
C LEU A 372 -19.05 -2.49 -6.59
N ILE A 373 -19.45 -3.07 -7.72
CA ILE A 373 -19.15 -4.47 -8.06
C ILE A 373 -18.05 -4.46 -9.14
N TYR A 374 -16.96 -5.15 -8.87
CA TYR A 374 -15.87 -5.34 -9.82
C TYR A 374 -15.81 -6.80 -10.31
N PRO A 375 -15.34 -7.05 -11.54
CA PRO A 375 -15.33 -8.39 -12.14
C PRO A 375 -14.34 -9.33 -11.45
N HIS A 376 -14.65 -10.62 -11.41
CA HIS A 376 -13.83 -11.65 -10.75
C HIS A 376 -12.40 -11.79 -11.30
N ASN A 377 -12.19 -11.49 -12.58
CA ASN A 377 -10.87 -11.53 -13.20
C ASN A 377 -10.38 -10.10 -13.41
N LEU A 378 -9.58 -9.63 -12.46
CA LEU A 378 -8.80 -8.40 -12.60
C LEU A 378 -7.45 -8.65 -13.32
N ASP A 379 -7.16 -9.91 -13.65
CA ASP A 379 -6.01 -10.40 -14.44
C ASP A 379 -6.05 -10.01 -15.93
N TYR A 380 -6.46 -8.77 -16.23
CA TYR A 380 -6.29 -8.18 -17.55
C TYR A 380 -4.84 -7.72 -17.68
N PHE A 381 -3.98 -8.53 -18.29
CA PHE A 381 -2.59 -8.16 -18.50
C PHE A 381 -2.47 -7.29 -19.76
N ASP A 382 -2.05 -6.03 -19.62
CA ASP A 382 -1.47 -5.33 -20.78
C ASP A 382 -0.01 -5.73 -20.88
N ILE A 383 0.35 -6.24 -22.05
CA ILE A 383 1.72 -6.57 -22.39
C ILE A 383 2.34 -5.32 -23.03
N PRO A 384 3.21 -4.57 -22.34
CA PRO A 384 3.80 -3.35 -22.90
C PRO A 384 4.74 -3.71 -24.06
N LEU A 385 4.36 -3.30 -25.27
CA LEU A 385 5.15 -3.55 -26.49
C LEU A 385 6.14 -2.41 -26.70
N SER A 386 7.44 -2.73 -26.66
CA SER A 386 8.52 -1.79 -27.02
C SER A 386 8.46 -1.39 -28.51
N SER A 387 7.94 -2.28 -29.35
CA SER A 387 7.63 -2.02 -30.75
C SER A 387 6.55 -2.99 -31.23
N SER A 388 5.72 -2.57 -32.19
CA SER A 388 4.75 -3.46 -32.82
C SER A 388 4.55 -3.14 -34.30
N THR A 389 4.10 -4.13 -35.06
CA THR A 389 3.81 -4.01 -36.49
C THR A 389 2.56 -4.83 -36.79
N ILE A 390 1.62 -4.22 -37.53
CA ILE A 390 0.40 -4.91 -37.99
C ILE A 390 0.68 -5.53 -39.35
N LEU A 391 0.45 -6.84 -39.47
CA LEU A 391 0.61 -7.60 -40.71
C LEU A 391 -0.70 -7.56 -41.50
N ASN A 392 -0.88 -6.52 -42.31
CA ASN A 392 -2.05 -6.44 -43.20
C ASN A 392 -2.02 -7.58 -44.23
N PHE A 393 -3.20 -8.10 -44.59
CA PHE A 393 -3.39 -9.16 -45.59
C PHE A 393 -3.12 -8.68 -47.02
N SER A 394 -1.90 -8.21 -47.27
CA SER A 394 -1.40 -7.73 -48.57
C SER A 394 -0.42 -8.74 -49.18
N LYS A 395 -0.28 -8.74 -50.51
CA LYS A 395 0.67 -9.59 -51.25
C LYS A 395 2.13 -9.42 -50.83
N ASN A 396 2.46 -8.29 -50.21
CA ASN A 396 3.83 -8.00 -49.77
C ASN A 396 4.14 -8.63 -48.41
N LEU A 397 3.13 -8.98 -47.61
CA LEU A 397 3.29 -9.47 -46.23
C LEU A 397 2.81 -10.91 -46.06
N PHE A 398 2.06 -11.48 -47.01
CA PHE A 398 1.57 -12.85 -46.98
C PHE A 398 1.75 -13.57 -48.32
N VAL A 399 2.02 -14.87 -48.26
CA VAL A 399 2.12 -15.73 -49.45
C VAL A 399 0.71 -16.05 -49.95
N LEU A 400 0.24 -15.30 -50.93
CA LEU A 400 -1.12 -15.43 -51.48
C LEU A 400 -1.16 -16.42 -52.65
N HIS A 401 -1.59 -17.66 -52.40
CA HIS A 401 -2.09 -18.56 -53.45
C HIS A 401 -3.61 -18.36 -53.58
N SER A 402 -4.05 -17.88 -54.73
CA SER A 402 -5.39 -17.32 -54.94
C SER A 402 -6.49 -18.37 -55.14
N SER A 403 -7.52 -18.33 -54.28
CA SER A 403 -8.95 -18.49 -54.62
C SER A 403 -9.92 -18.13 -53.49
N GLN A 404 -9.45 -17.84 -52.27
CA GLN A 404 -10.29 -17.88 -51.05
C GLN A 404 -10.39 -16.57 -50.24
N LEU A 405 -9.81 -15.45 -50.68
CA LEU A 405 -10.10 -14.14 -50.08
C LEU A 405 -11.41 -13.57 -50.65
N SER A 406 -12.47 -13.51 -49.85
CA SER A 406 -13.52 -12.51 -50.09
C SER A 406 -12.94 -11.14 -49.73
N LYS A 407 -12.45 -10.41 -50.75
CA LYS A 407 -11.96 -9.03 -50.61
C LYS A 407 -13.14 -8.11 -50.30
N ASP A 408 -13.49 -7.99 -49.03
CA ASP A 408 -14.23 -6.82 -48.55
C ASP A 408 -13.25 -5.97 -47.72
N ASN A 409 -12.53 -5.07 -48.41
CA ASN A 409 -11.79 -3.92 -47.87
C ASN A 409 -10.42 -4.09 -47.17
N GLU A 410 -9.58 -5.09 -47.48
CA GLU A 410 -8.20 -5.22 -46.93
C GLU A 410 -8.10 -5.26 -45.38
N ARG A 411 -9.23 -5.35 -44.68
CA ARG A 411 -9.34 -5.20 -43.22
C ARG A 411 -9.60 -6.51 -42.47
N THR A 412 -10.10 -7.54 -43.14
CA THR A 412 -10.31 -8.89 -42.57
C THR A 412 -10.09 -9.98 -43.63
N ALA A 413 -9.79 -11.21 -43.18
CA ALA A 413 -9.64 -12.39 -44.02
C ALA A 413 -10.60 -13.50 -43.53
N ILE A 414 -11.34 -14.12 -44.44
CA ILE A 414 -12.23 -15.25 -44.12
C ILE A 414 -11.57 -16.54 -44.61
N LEU A 415 -11.35 -17.49 -43.70
CA LEU A 415 -10.83 -18.83 -43.98
C LEU A 415 -11.95 -19.85 -43.85
N LYS A 416 -11.99 -20.83 -44.77
CA LYS A 416 -13.01 -21.87 -44.80
C LYS A 416 -12.34 -23.25 -44.80
N GLY A 417 -12.77 -24.12 -43.89
CA GLY A 417 -12.27 -25.50 -43.83
C GLY A 417 -10.85 -25.56 -43.25
N ASP A 418 -10.02 -26.47 -43.79
CA ASP A 418 -8.73 -26.89 -43.22
C ASP A 418 -7.55 -26.13 -43.85
N GLU A 419 -7.54 -24.82 -43.69
CA GLU A 419 -6.62 -23.91 -44.37
C GLU A 419 -5.69 -23.20 -43.40
N THR A 420 -4.42 -23.07 -43.80
CA THR A 420 -3.40 -22.31 -43.06
C THR A 420 -2.82 -21.22 -43.97
N PHE A 421 -2.79 -19.99 -43.48
CA PHE A 421 -2.35 -18.83 -44.25
C PHE A 421 -1.17 -18.15 -43.56
N TRP A 422 0.01 -18.24 -44.17
CA TRP A 422 1.29 -17.80 -43.60
C TRP A 422 1.72 -16.43 -44.09
N SER A 423 2.31 -15.64 -43.19
CA SER A 423 3.04 -14.43 -43.55
C SER A 423 4.32 -14.75 -44.32
N ASN A 424 4.82 -13.76 -45.05
CA ASN A 424 6.20 -13.75 -45.51
C ASN A 424 7.15 -13.77 -44.32
N THR A 425 8.41 -14.16 -44.57
CA THR A 425 9.45 -14.18 -43.54
C THR A 425 9.62 -12.79 -42.95
N ILE A 426 9.49 -12.71 -41.62
CA ILE A 426 9.66 -11.49 -40.83
C ILE A 426 11.17 -11.28 -40.66
N PRO A 427 11.72 -10.08 -40.95
CA PRO A 427 13.13 -9.80 -40.73
C PRO A 427 13.50 -9.94 -39.25
N PRO A 428 14.69 -10.47 -38.91
CA PRO A 428 15.06 -10.74 -37.53
C PRO A 428 15.08 -9.44 -36.70
N LYS A 429 14.19 -9.36 -35.70
CA LYS A 429 13.98 -8.17 -34.85
C LYS A 429 13.80 -8.52 -33.37
N ASN A 430 14.11 -9.75 -32.96
CA ASN A 430 13.78 -10.31 -31.63
C ASN A 430 12.27 -10.18 -31.37
N THR A 431 11.46 -10.65 -32.32
CA THR A 431 10.00 -10.64 -32.20
C THR A 431 9.60 -11.75 -31.22
N ASN A 432 8.93 -11.38 -30.13
CA ASN A 432 8.52 -12.30 -29.07
C ASN A 432 7.05 -12.12 -28.65
N TYR A 433 6.26 -11.44 -29.48
CA TYR A 433 4.83 -11.21 -29.26
C TYR A 433 4.01 -11.42 -30.54
N ILE A 434 2.85 -12.06 -30.40
CA ILE A 434 1.84 -12.21 -31.44
C ILE A 434 0.46 -11.91 -30.86
N GLU A 435 -0.38 -11.21 -31.62
CA GLU A 435 -1.77 -10.94 -31.31
C GLU A 435 -2.61 -11.15 -32.57
N ALA A 436 -3.65 -11.98 -32.48
CA ALA A 436 -4.62 -12.12 -33.57
C ALA A 436 -6.05 -12.14 -33.03
N THR A 437 -6.93 -11.40 -33.71
CA THR A 437 -8.35 -11.30 -33.37
C THR A 437 -9.17 -11.95 -34.46
N PHE A 438 -10.07 -12.87 -34.10
CA PHE A 438 -10.91 -13.59 -35.06
C PHE A 438 -12.26 -13.98 -34.46
N ARG A 439 -13.25 -14.22 -35.31
CA ARG A 439 -14.55 -14.77 -34.92
C ARG A 439 -14.89 -15.99 -35.74
N ILE A 440 -15.64 -16.92 -35.17
CA ILE A 440 -16.13 -18.10 -35.89
C ILE A 440 -17.54 -17.82 -36.38
N VAL A 441 -17.67 -17.79 -37.71
CA VAL A 441 -18.90 -17.46 -38.43
C VAL A 441 -19.76 -18.70 -38.56
N ASP A 442 -19.15 -19.85 -38.88
CA ASP A 442 -19.86 -21.12 -38.97
C ASP A 442 -18.95 -22.33 -38.73
N GLU A 443 -19.53 -23.51 -38.59
CA GLU A 443 -18.82 -24.76 -38.31
C GLU A 443 -19.44 -25.93 -39.08
N TYR A 444 -18.60 -26.84 -39.60
CA TYR A 444 -19.04 -28.00 -40.38
C TYR A 444 -19.52 -29.19 -39.51
N LYS A 445 -19.72 -28.98 -38.20
CA LYS A 445 -20.21 -29.98 -37.21
C LYS A 445 -19.39 -31.27 -37.14
N THR A 446 -18.07 -31.17 -37.05
CA THR A 446 -17.19 -32.31 -36.73
C THR A 446 -16.74 -32.28 -35.26
N ASN A 447 -16.13 -33.35 -34.76
CA ASN A 447 -15.58 -33.41 -33.40
C ASN A 447 -14.31 -32.55 -33.19
N GLN A 448 -13.78 -31.94 -34.24
CA GLN A 448 -12.54 -31.15 -34.21
C GLN A 448 -12.74 -29.83 -34.96
N ASN A 449 -13.50 -28.90 -34.38
CA ASN A 449 -13.74 -27.57 -34.96
C ASN A 449 -12.88 -26.53 -34.25
N HIS A 450 -11.85 -25.99 -34.92
CA HIS A 450 -10.95 -25.03 -34.30
C HIS A 450 -10.32 -24.01 -35.25
N SER A 451 -10.08 -22.81 -34.72
CA SER A 451 -9.36 -21.74 -35.41
C SER A 451 -8.36 -21.09 -34.49
N GLY A 452 -7.30 -20.52 -35.04
CA GLY A 452 -6.34 -19.76 -34.25
C GLY A 452 -5.10 -19.33 -35.01
N ILE A 453 -3.98 -19.30 -34.29
CA ILE A 453 -2.71 -18.73 -34.72
C ILE A 453 -1.71 -19.85 -34.92
N VAL A 454 -0.90 -19.75 -35.95
CA VAL A 454 0.28 -20.59 -36.15
C VAL A 454 1.51 -19.69 -36.25
N TRP A 455 2.66 -20.13 -35.78
CA TRP A 455 3.89 -19.36 -35.95
C TRP A 455 5.12 -20.28 -35.99
N ASN A 456 6.21 -19.74 -36.54
CA ASN A 456 7.51 -20.38 -36.57
C ASN A 456 8.50 -19.53 -35.76
N ASP A 457 9.25 -20.15 -34.84
CA ASP A 457 10.24 -19.47 -33.97
C ASP A 457 11.67 -19.41 -34.57
N GLY A 458 11.81 -19.76 -35.84
CA GLY A 458 13.09 -19.91 -36.55
C GLY A 458 13.53 -21.37 -36.71
N TYR A 459 13.07 -22.26 -35.82
CA TYR A 459 13.41 -23.69 -35.84
C TYR A 459 12.18 -24.57 -35.98
N ASN A 460 11.09 -24.19 -35.33
CA ASN A 460 9.98 -25.05 -35.00
C ASN A 460 8.62 -24.37 -35.25
N ASP A 461 7.64 -25.15 -35.71
CA ASP A 461 6.26 -24.69 -35.93
C ASP A 461 5.39 -24.95 -34.71
N TYR A 462 4.60 -23.95 -34.31
CA TYR A 462 3.66 -24.01 -33.21
C TYR A 462 2.25 -23.74 -33.70
N TYR A 463 1.27 -24.40 -33.09
CA TYR A 463 -0.14 -24.23 -33.45
C TYR A 463 -0.97 -23.95 -32.21
N LEU A 464 -1.58 -22.78 -32.14
CA LEU A 464 -2.49 -22.37 -31.08
C LEU A 464 -3.92 -22.32 -31.59
N PHE A 465 -4.80 -23.08 -30.95
CA PHE A 465 -6.18 -23.25 -31.38
C PHE A 465 -7.17 -22.91 -30.28
N LEU A 466 -8.21 -22.17 -30.66
CA LEU A 466 -9.44 -22.04 -29.91
C LEU A 466 -10.42 -23.12 -30.36
N ARG A 467 -10.77 -24.03 -29.46
CA ARG A 467 -11.81 -25.06 -29.65
C ARG A 467 -13.14 -24.58 -29.08
N SER A 468 -14.17 -25.43 -29.09
CA SER A 468 -15.50 -25.11 -28.55
C SER A 468 -15.50 -24.86 -27.04
N ASP A 469 -14.63 -25.56 -26.30
CA ASP A 469 -14.62 -25.62 -24.83
C ASP A 469 -13.24 -25.37 -24.20
N ARG A 470 -12.18 -25.16 -25.00
CA ARG A 470 -10.81 -25.01 -24.48
C ARG A 470 -9.87 -24.32 -25.47
N ILE A 471 -8.68 -23.98 -25.00
CA ILE A 471 -7.54 -23.60 -25.83
C ILE A 471 -6.52 -24.74 -25.81
N SER A 472 -5.92 -25.01 -26.96
CA SER A 472 -4.87 -26.01 -27.09
C SER A 472 -3.69 -25.45 -27.87
N ILE A 473 -2.47 -25.73 -27.41
CA ILE A 473 -1.24 -25.45 -28.14
C ILE A 473 -0.54 -26.77 -28.48
N TYR A 474 -0.13 -26.91 -29.73
CA TYR A 474 0.72 -28.02 -30.19
C TYR A 474 2.15 -27.52 -30.32
N THR A 475 3.07 -28.24 -29.69
CA THR A 475 4.51 -28.00 -29.75
C THR A 475 5.19 -29.06 -30.65
N PRO A 476 6.44 -28.84 -31.08
CA PRO A 476 7.20 -29.77 -31.91
C PRO A 476 7.49 -31.12 -31.24
N GLU A 477 7.49 -31.16 -29.90
CA GLU A 477 7.72 -32.35 -29.09
C GLU A 477 6.38 -33.06 -28.78
N GLU A 478 5.59 -33.39 -29.80
CA GLU A 478 4.35 -34.23 -29.81
C GLU A 478 3.29 -34.08 -28.69
N GLU A 479 3.39 -33.18 -27.72
CA GLU A 479 2.42 -32.99 -26.63
C GLU A 479 1.48 -31.80 -26.90
N GLU A 480 0.17 -32.07 -26.84
CA GLU A 480 -0.88 -31.04 -26.88
C GLU A 480 -1.14 -30.52 -25.46
N PHE A 481 -0.71 -29.28 -25.17
CA PHE A 481 -1.05 -28.63 -23.91
C PHE A 481 -2.44 -28.00 -23.99
N LYS A 482 -3.27 -28.27 -22.99
CA LYS A 482 -4.68 -27.86 -22.94
C LYS A 482 -4.91 -26.91 -21.77
N SER A 483 -5.67 -25.85 -22.00
CA SER A 483 -6.14 -24.97 -20.92
C SER A 483 -7.21 -25.67 -20.08
N ALA A 484 -7.51 -25.10 -18.91
CA ALA A 484 -8.77 -25.37 -18.23
C ALA A 484 -9.96 -25.10 -19.19
N PRO A 485 -11.10 -25.78 -18.99
CA PRO A 485 -12.30 -25.53 -19.79
C PRO A 485 -12.68 -24.04 -19.77
N ILE A 486 -12.98 -23.49 -20.93
CA ILE A 486 -13.51 -22.13 -21.08
C ILE A 486 -15.03 -22.19 -21.26
N GLN A 487 -15.71 -21.06 -21.03
CA GLN A 487 -17.13 -20.93 -21.35
C GLN A 487 -17.36 -21.25 -22.84
N TYR A 488 -18.43 -21.98 -23.16
CA TYR A 488 -18.72 -22.42 -24.51
C TYR A 488 -18.66 -21.26 -25.49
N ARG A 489 -17.81 -21.42 -26.50
CA ARG A 489 -17.61 -20.45 -27.57
C ARG A 489 -18.93 -20.15 -28.28
N THR A 490 -19.35 -18.88 -28.32
CA THR A 490 -20.54 -18.48 -29.07
C THR A 490 -20.21 -18.14 -30.53
N LYS A 491 -21.11 -18.51 -31.46
CA LYS A 491 -20.93 -18.18 -32.89
C LYS A 491 -21.06 -16.67 -33.10
N GLY A 492 -20.16 -16.08 -33.88
CA GLY A 492 -20.17 -14.66 -34.25
C GLY A 492 -19.43 -13.72 -33.28
N GLU A 493 -19.01 -14.22 -32.11
CA GLU A 493 -18.24 -13.47 -31.11
C GLU A 493 -16.77 -13.32 -31.54
N TRP A 494 -16.16 -12.16 -31.24
CA TRP A 494 -14.75 -11.90 -31.50
C TRP A 494 -13.87 -12.36 -30.34
N PHE A 495 -12.86 -13.14 -30.67
CA PHE A 495 -11.84 -13.65 -29.75
C PHE A 495 -10.49 -13.06 -30.12
N THR A 496 -9.69 -12.69 -29.12
CA THR A 496 -8.31 -12.25 -29.30
C THR A 496 -7.39 -13.22 -28.60
N LEU A 497 -6.47 -13.83 -29.35
CA LEU A 497 -5.39 -14.65 -28.82
C LEU A 497 -4.11 -13.82 -28.80
N LYS A 498 -3.42 -13.80 -27.66
CA LYS A 498 -2.07 -13.21 -27.52
C LYS A 498 -1.08 -14.29 -27.10
N VAL A 499 0.08 -14.29 -27.74
CA VAL A 499 1.21 -15.19 -27.43
C VAL A 499 2.40 -14.33 -27.04
N VAL A 500 2.98 -14.63 -25.89
CA VAL A 500 4.13 -13.94 -25.31
C VAL A 500 5.24 -14.94 -25.06
N TYR A 501 6.41 -14.68 -25.63
CA TYR A 501 7.64 -15.42 -25.38
C TYR A 501 8.55 -14.65 -24.43
N LEU A 502 8.75 -15.17 -23.23
CA LEU A 502 9.58 -14.51 -22.23
C LEU A 502 10.16 -15.49 -21.21
N ASN A 503 11.43 -15.31 -20.84
CA ASN A 503 12.17 -16.12 -19.85
C ASN A 503 12.08 -17.64 -20.07
N GLY A 504 12.10 -18.08 -21.33
CA GLY A 504 11.99 -19.49 -21.67
C GLY A 504 10.59 -20.07 -21.48
N MET A 505 9.56 -19.23 -21.39
CA MET A 505 8.15 -19.65 -21.34
C MET A 505 7.34 -19.00 -22.49
N ILE A 506 6.28 -19.70 -22.90
CA ILE A 506 5.25 -19.25 -23.84
C ILE A 506 3.97 -19.06 -23.04
N SER A 507 3.58 -17.80 -22.83
CA SER A 507 2.31 -17.45 -22.18
C SER A 507 1.24 -17.15 -23.23
N VAL A 508 0.07 -17.76 -23.08
CA VAL A 508 -1.05 -17.62 -23.99
C VAL A 508 -2.23 -16.97 -23.27
N PHE A 509 -2.75 -15.90 -23.86
CA PHE A 509 -3.89 -15.16 -23.34
C PHE A 509 -5.07 -15.25 -24.31
N LEU A 510 -6.28 -15.38 -23.78
CA LEU A 510 -7.54 -15.25 -24.51
C LEU A 510 -8.32 -14.07 -23.94
N ASN A 511 -8.65 -13.11 -24.81
CA ASN A 511 -9.32 -11.86 -24.41
C ASN A 511 -8.64 -11.22 -23.19
N ASP A 512 -7.31 -11.16 -23.25
CA ASP A 512 -6.41 -10.56 -22.25
C ASP A 512 -6.32 -11.29 -20.90
N THR A 513 -6.94 -12.46 -20.78
CA THR A 513 -6.81 -13.34 -19.61
C THR A 513 -5.81 -14.46 -19.89
N LEU A 514 -4.85 -14.70 -18.99
CA LEU A 514 -3.88 -15.79 -19.11
C LEU A 514 -4.61 -17.14 -19.05
N LYS A 515 -4.41 -18.01 -20.04
CA LYS A 515 -5.06 -19.33 -20.11
C LYS A 515 -4.11 -20.51 -20.10
N LEU A 516 -2.87 -20.29 -20.51
CA LEU A 516 -1.86 -21.34 -20.60
C LEU A 516 -0.47 -20.74 -20.48
N GLN A 517 0.43 -21.45 -19.81
CA GLN A 517 1.85 -21.13 -19.81
C GLN A 517 2.63 -22.43 -19.98
N ILE A 518 3.51 -22.49 -20.98
CA ILE A 518 4.30 -23.68 -21.28
C ILE A 518 5.78 -23.33 -21.42
N PRO A 519 6.71 -24.27 -21.17
CA PRO A 519 8.12 -24.03 -21.44
C PRO A 519 8.37 -23.86 -22.95
N SER A 520 9.25 -22.92 -23.29
CA SER A 520 9.79 -22.72 -24.63
C SER A 520 11.02 -23.63 -24.81
N SER A 521 11.12 -24.27 -25.97
CA SER A 521 12.26 -25.14 -26.32
C SER A 521 13.56 -24.35 -26.60
N SER A 522 13.46 -23.03 -26.85
CA SER A 522 14.61 -22.17 -27.16
C SER A 522 14.69 -20.94 -26.24
N THR A 523 15.93 -20.53 -25.93
CA THR A 523 16.25 -19.34 -25.13
C THR A 523 16.50 -18.09 -25.98
N ASN A 524 16.84 -18.26 -27.26
CA ASN A 524 17.00 -17.20 -28.26
C ASN A 524 15.81 -17.20 -29.21
N ILE A 525 14.75 -16.49 -28.83
CA ILE A 525 13.48 -16.48 -29.57
C ILE A 525 13.42 -15.33 -30.56
N ASP A 526 13.20 -15.65 -31.84
CA ASP A 526 12.86 -14.68 -32.88
C ASP A 526 11.78 -15.26 -33.80
N ILE A 527 10.53 -14.84 -33.59
CA ILE A 527 9.40 -15.30 -34.41
C ILE A 527 9.64 -14.90 -35.86
N SER A 528 9.85 -15.90 -36.71
CA SER A 528 10.28 -15.74 -38.11
C SER A 528 9.09 -15.67 -39.08
N LYS A 529 7.96 -16.30 -38.74
CA LYS A 529 6.71 -16.30 -39.51
C LYS A 529 5.51 -16.41 -38.60
N VAL A 530 4.39 -15.78 -38.98
CA VAL A 530 3.11 -15.90 -38.30
C VAL A 530 2.03 -16.20 -39.33
N GLY A 531 1.09 -17.06 -38.99
CA GLY A 531 -0.05 -17.38 -39.83
C GLY A 531 -1.33 -17.54 -39.03
N ILE A 532 -2.43 -17.66 -39.76
CA ILE A 532 -3.76 -17.91 -39.23
C ILE A 532 -4.28 -19.23 -39.80
N LYS A 533 -4.99 -20.01 -38.99
CA LYS A 533 -5.49 -21.33 -39.39
C LYS A 533 -6.94 -21.51 -38.99
N SER A 534 -7.71 -22.13 -39.88
CA SER A 534 -9.05 -22.67 -39.62
C SER A 534 -9.03 -24.18 -39.85
N PHE A 535 -9.87 -24.92 -39.13
CA PHE A 535 -10.04 -26.37 -39.30
C PHE A 535 -11.47 -26.76 -38.95
N ASN A 536 -12.20 -27.33 -39.91
CA ASN A 536 -13.64 -27.58 -39.85
C ASN A 536 -14.52 -26.39 -39.39
N THR A 537 -14.00 -25.18 -39.55
CA THR A 537 -14.68 -23.92 -39.22
C THR A 537 -14.60 -22.93 -40.38
N ILE A 538 -15.54 -21.98 -40.38
CA ILE A 538 -15.47 -20.75 -41.16
C ILE A 538 -15.17 -19.63 -40.18
N ALA A 539 -13.99 -19.02 -40.28
CA ALA A 539 -13.53 -18.00 -39.35
C ALA A 539 -13.09 -16.74 -40.08
N GLU A 540 -13.45 -15.59 -39.52
CA GLU A 540 -13.04 -14.27 -39.98
C GLU A 540 -11.96 -13.72 -39.05
N PHE A 541 -10.82 -13.35 -39.62
CA PHE A 541 -9.63 -12.85 -38.92
C PHE A 541 -9.38 -11.38 -39.25
N LYS A 542 -8.97 -10.60 -38.25
CA LYS A 542 -8.33 -9.30 -38.43
C LYS A 542 -6.82 -9.49 -38.66
N PRO A 543 -6.14 -8.52 -39.30
CA PRO A 543 -4.69 -8.52 -39.46
C PRO A 543 -3.97 -8.84 -38.14
N PRO A 544 -3.11 -9.88 -38.09
CA PRO A 544 -2.36 -10.18 -36.89
C PRO A 544 -1.33 -9.08 -36.64
N LYS A 545 -1.04 -8.84 -35.37
CA LYS A 545 -0.05 -7.88 -34.90
C LYS A 545 1.09 -8.64 -34.25
N ILE A 546 2.32 -8.25 -34.60
CA ILE A 546 3.54 -8.80 -34.01
C ILE A 546 4.28 -7.69 -33.26
N GLY A 547 5.14 -8.05 -32.32
CA GLY A 547 5.92 -7.06 -31.60
C GLY A 547 7.04 -7.60 -30.74
N LYS A 548 7.69 -6.66 -30.05
CA LYS A 548 8.77 -6.94 -29.10
C LYS A 548 8.39 -6.45 -27.72
N ILE A 549 8.59 -7.29 -26.72
CA ILE A 549 8.43 -7.00 -25.30
C ILE A 549 9.82 -6.89 -24.72
N SER A 550 10.13 -5.76 -24.09
CA SER A 550 11.34 -5.61 -23.28
C SER A 550 11.10 -6.34 -21.96
N THR A 551 11.93 -7.34 -21.64
CA THR A 551 12.09 -8.02 -20.34
C THR A 551 10.99 -7.71 -19.31
N LEU A 552 9.94 -8.56 -19.26
CA LEU A 552 9.09 -8.64 -18.07
C LEU A 552 9.97 -9.20 -16.95
N ASN A 553 10.37 -8.37 -15.99
CA ASN A 553 10.62 -8.87 -14.65
C ASN A 553 9.29 -9.41 -14.16
N THR A 554 9.26 -10.70 -13.84
CA THR A 554 8.09 -11.44 -13.37
C THR A 554 7.47 -10.85 -12.09
N ASP A 555 8.16 -9.92 -11.43
CA ASP A 555 7.70 -9.26 -10.20
C ASP A 555 6.99 -7.92 -10.46
N SER A 556 6.88 -7.49 -11.73
CA SER A 556 6.10 -6.30 -12.11
C SER A 556 5.13 -6.63 -13.23
N THR A 557 4.16 -7.49 -12.93
CA THR A 557 2.94 -7.62 -13.72
C THR A 557 2.20 -6.29 -13.69
N THR A 558 2.47 -5.39 -14.64
CA THR A 558 1.65 -4.20 -14.81
C THR A 558 0.28 -4.67 -15.32
N PHE A 559 -0.70 -4.67 -14.43
CA PHE A 559 -2.08 -4.87 -14.82
C PHE A 559 -2.46 -3.82 -15.88
N GLY A 560 -3.25 -4.24 -16.85
CA GLY A 560 -3.54 -3.46 -18.03
C GLY A 560 -4.34 -2.20 -17.75
N SER A 561 -4.38 -1.31 -18.74
CA SER A 561 -5.27 -0.16 -18.82
C SER A 561 -6.70 -0.51 -18.41
N GLN A 562 -7.19 -1.71 -18.76
CA GLN A 562 -8.49 -2.18 -18.35
C GLN A 562 -8.63 -2.40 -16.83
N HIS A 563 -7.61 -2.95 -16.16
CA HIS A 563 -7.59 -3.04 -14.69
C HIS A 563 -7.59 -1.64 -14.06
N LYS A 564 -6.72 -0.75 -14.55
CA LYS A 564 -6.66 0.65 -14.11
C LYS A 564 -8.02 1.36 -14.24
N TYR A 565 -8.80 1.03 -15.27
CA TYR A 565 -10.12 1.62 -15.53
C TYR A 565 -11.21 0.98 -14.67
N ASN A 566 -11.30 -0.35 -14.69
CA ASN A 566 -12.29 -1.13 -13.96
C ASN A 566 -12.18 -0.90 -12.45
N TYR A 567 -10.95 -0.84 -11.95
CA TYR A 567 -10.70 -0.89 -10.53
C TYR A 567 -10.19 0.45 -10.01
N TYR A 568 -8.95 0.84 -10.32
CA TYR A 568 -8.35 2.02 -9.69
C TYR A 568 -9.11 3.32 -9.92
N TYR A 569 -9.49 3.64 -11.17
CA TYR A 569 -10.23 4.87 -11.46
C TYR A 569 -11.67 4.84 -10.96
N SER A 570 -12.32 3.67 -11.00
CA SER A 570 -13.68 3.51 -10.48
C SER A 570 -13.72 3.68 -8.96
N VAL A 571 -12.79 3.07 -8.22
CA VAL A 571 -12.66 3.26 -6.77
C VAL A 571 -12.24 4.70 -6.43
N SER A 572 -11.25 5.23 -7.15
CA SER A 572 -10.77 6.62 -6.97
C SER A 572 -11.89 7.65 -7.18
N ALA A 573 -12.79 7.43 -8.13
CA ALA A 573 -13.95 8.31 -8.34
C ALA A 573 -14.82 8.38 -7.10
N LEU A 574 -15.21 7.24 -6.52
CA LEU A 574 -16.04 7.21 -5.31
C LEU A 574 -15.31 7.83 -4.11
N ALA A 575 -14.01 7.51 -3.95
CA ALA A 575 -13.18 8.04 -2.87
C ALA A 575 -13.04 9.56 -2.94
N LEU A 576 -12.72 10.13 -4.12
CA LEU A 576 -12.56 11.57 -4.33
C LEU A 576 -13.89 12.33 -4.26
N SER A 577 -15.01 11.69 -4.57
CA SER A 577 -16.34 12.26 -4.42
C SER A 577 -16.81 12.37 -2.96
N LYS A 578 -16.04 11.82 -2.02
CA LYS A 578 -16.30 11.85 -0.57
C LYS A 578 -17.68 11.31 -0.21
N ILE A 579 -18.07 10.19 -0.80
CA ILE A 579 -19.33 9.50 -0.49
C ILE A 579 -19.03 8.22 0.29
N ARG A 580 -20.03 7.69 1.01
CA ARG A 580 -19.92 6.36 1.64
C ARG A 580 -20.25 5.27 0.61
N TYR A 581 -19.28 4.41 0.34
CA TYR A 581 -19.42 3.32 -0.63
C TYR A 581 -18.79 2.03 -0.10
N ASP A 582 -19.31 0.90 -0.55
CA ASP A 582 -18.80 -0.43 -0.24
C ASP A 582 -18.40 -1.11 -1.56
N ILE A 583 -17.39 -1.97 -1.52
CA ILE A 583 -16.91 -2.70 -2.70
C ILE A 583 -17.23 -4.19 -2.54
N PHE A 584 -17.75 -4.82 -3.59
CA PHE A 584 -18.13 -6.22 -3.62
C PHE A 584 -17.49 -6.91 -4.81
N ALA A 585 -17.13 -8.18 -4.64
CA ALA A 585 -16.71 -8.99 -5.76
C ALA A 585 -17.93 -9.31 -6.63
N GLU A 586 -17.69 -9.65 -7.89
CA GLU A 586 -18.71 -10.21 -8.76
C GLU A 586 -19.40 -11.42 -8.09
N ASP A 587 -20.67 -11.64 -8.43
CA ASP A 587 -21.56 -12.65 -7.83
C ASP A 587 -21.88 -12.49 -6.32
N ASP A 588 -21.29 -11.54 -5.58
CA ASP A 588 -21.76 -11.19 -4.23
C ASP A 588 -22.97 -10.25 -4.30
N PHE A 589 -24.16 -10.86 -4.35
CA PHE A 589 -25.42 -10.14 -4.37
C PHE A 589 -25.85 -9.56 -3.01
N SER A 590 -25.00 -9.63 -1.97
CA SER A 590 -25.18 -8.78 -0.78
C SER A 590 -25.12 -7.28 -1.12
N ALA A 591 -24.46 -6.93 -2.24
CA ALA A 591 -24.48 -5.60 -2.84
C ALA A 591 -25.90 -5.04 -3.08
N PHE A 592 -26.91 -5.90 -3.27
CA PHE A 592 -28.31 -5.50 -3.45
C PHE A 592 -28.98 -5.02 -2.14
N SER A 593 -28.26 -5.09 -1.00
CA SER A 593 -28.68 -4.41 0.23
C SER A 593 -28.56 -2.88 0.12
N LYS A 594 -27.82 -2.39 -0.88
CA LYS A 594 -27.59 -0.96 -1.13
C LYS A 594 -28.67 -0.40 -2.04
N LYS A 595 -28.77 0.93 -2.11
CA LYS A 595 -29.72 1.61 -3.00
C LYS A 595 -29.16 1.80 -4.41
N ASN A 596 -27.86 2.05 -4.51
CA ASN A 596 -27.17 2.28 -5.78
C ASN A 596 -26.11 1.20 -5.97
N VAL A 597 -26.21 0.43 -7.05
CA VAL A 597 -25.26 -0.62 -7.43
C VAL A 597 -24.55 -0.16 -8.70
N ILE A 598 -23.23 -0.08 -8.65
CA ILE A 598 -22.36 0.35 -9.74
C ILE A 598 -21.65 -0.87 -10.31
N LEU A 599 -21.77 -1.06 -11.62
CA LEU A 599 -21.06 -2.06 -12.40
C LEU A 599 -20.02 -1.35 -13.27
N THR A 600 -18.81 -1.89 -13.33
CA THR A 600 -17.73 -1.29 -14.12
C THR A 600 -17.94 -1.53 -15.62
N SER A 601 -18.42 -2.72 -15.99
CA SER A 601 -18.75 -3.13 -17.36
C SER A 601 -20.21 -3.56 -17.50
N ASP A 602 -20.70 -3.65 -18.74
CA ASP A 602 -22.08 -4.08 -19.04
C ASP A 602 -22.16 -5.62 -19.12
N PRO A 603 -22.77 -6.31 -18.13
CA PRO A 603 -22.83 -7.76 -18.12
C PRO A 603 -23.71 -8.30 -19.25
N VAL A 604 -23.32 -9.45 -19.82
CA VAL A 604 -24.14 -10.16 -20.83
C VAL A 604 -25.48 -10.60 -20.23
N ASN A 605 -25.48 -11.08 -18.99
CA ASN A 605 -26.70 -11.47 -18.26
C ASN A 605 -27.09 -10.40 -17.23
N ALA A 606 -28.13 -9.64 -17.51
CA ALA A 606 -28.62 -8.56 -16.65
C ALA A 606 -29.78 -8.99 -15.71
N ASN A 607 -30.26 -10.23 -15.75
CA ASN A 607 -31.55 -10.61 -15.16
C ASN A 607 -31.66 -10.31 -13.65
N SER A 608 -30.68 -10.74 -12.86
CA SER A 608 -30.66 -10.52 -11.40
C SER A 608 -30.68 -9.03 -11.06
N TYR A 609 -29.91 -8.24 -11.83
CA TYR A 609 -29.85 -6.80 -11.67
C TYR A 609 -31.18 -6.15 -12.05
N LEU A 610 -31.78 -6.52 -13.19
CA LEU A 610 -33.07 -5.99 -13.63
C LEU A 610 -34.19 -6.23 -12.61
N GLU A 611 -34.19 -7.39 -11.95
CA GLU A 611 -35.14 -7.65 -10.86
C GLU A 611 -34.91 -6.73 -9.66
N TYR A 612 -33.65 -6.52 -9.27
CA TYR A 612 -33.28 -5.55 -8.25
C TYR A 612 -33.72 -4.12 -8.60
N ALA A 613 -33.50 -3.67 -9.85
CA ALA A 613 -33.97 -2.36 -10.30
C ALA A 613 -35.50 -2.26 -10.29
N LYS A 614 -36.19 -3.31 -10.74
CA LYS A 614 -37.66 -3.36 -10.73
C LYS A 614 -38.22 -3.14 -9.32
N ASN A 615 -37.53 -3.66 -8.30
CA ASN A 615 -37.92 -3.56 -6.89
C ASN A 615 -37.54 -2.22 -6.23
N GLY A 616 -36.94 -1.27 -6.95
CA GLY A 616 -36.62 0.07 -6.44
C GLY A 616 -35.13 0.40 -6.38
N GLY A 617 -34.27 -0.54 -6.76
CA GLY A 617 -32.82 -0.32 -6.83
C GLY A 617 -32.39 0.56 -8.01
N ASN A 618 -31.25 1.24 -7.87
CA ASN A 618 -30.61 1.96 -8.96
C ASN A 618 -29.39 1.17 -9.44
N ILE A 619 -29.27 0.98 -10.76
CA ILE A 619 -28.09 0.36 -11.39
C ILE A 619 -27.37 1.42 -12.20
N ILE A 620 -26.06 1.51 -12.03
CA ILE A 620 -25.18 2.40 -12.78
C ILE A 620 -24.14 1.54 -13.48
N ILE A 621 -24.02 1.64 -14.80
CA ILE A 621 -23.03 0.92 -15.60
C ILE A 621 -22.02 1.94 -16.09
N LEU A 622 -20.76 1.83 -15.68
CA LEU A 622 -19.71 2.78 -16.05
C LEU A 622 -19.19 2.58 -17.48
N ASN A 623 -19.36 1.39 -18.06
CA ASN A 623 -18.88 1.02 -19.40
C ASN A 623 -17.39 1.34 -19.61
N THR A 624 -16.55 0.89 -18.68
CA THR A 624 -15.09 1.11 -18.71
C THR A 624 -14.42 0.38 -19.87
N ASP A 625 -14.97 -0.77 -20.29
CA ASP A 625 -14.53 -1.63 -21.41
C ASP A 625 -14.93 -1.10 -22.78
N ASN A 626 -15.71 -0.02 -22.85
CA ASN A 626 -16.25 0.53 -24.09
C ASN A 626 -17.09 -0.50 -24.86
N GLY A 627 -17.71 -1.44 -24.15
CA GLY A 627 -18.64 -2.44 -24.68
C GLY A 627 -20.02 -1.85 -24.92
N VAL A 628 -20.69 -2.24 -26.00
CA VAL A 628 -22.08 -1.81 -26.30
C VAL A 628 -22.96 -2.99 -26.74
N ALA A 629 -22.52 -4.21 -26.45
CA ALA A 629 -23.24 -5.45 -26.78
C ALA A 629 -23.83 -6.16 -25.54
N GLY A 630 -23.67 -5.58 -24.36
CA GLY A 630 -24.13 -6.16 -23.10
C GLY A 630 -25.64 -6.06 -22.89
N GLY A 631 -26.11 -6.66 -21.80
CA GLY A 631 -27.53 -6.78 -21.48
C GLY A 631 -28.22 -5.42 -21.31
N PHE A 632 -27.56 -4.45 -20.69
CA PHE A 632 -28.13 -3.12 -20.50
C PHE A 632 -28.06 -2.28 -21.77
N SER A 633 -26.97 -2.35 -22.55
CA SER A 633 -26.87 -1.69 -23.85
C SER A 633 -28.00 -2.12 -24.78
N ASN A 634 -28.30 -3.42 -24.81
CA ASN A 634 -29.43 -3.97 -25.57
C ASN A 634 -30.79 -3.46 -25.04
N LEU A 635 -30.99 -3.42 -23.72
CA LEU A 635 -32.22 -2.91 -23.09
C LEU A 635 -32.45 -1.40 -23.32
N LEU A 636 -31.37 -0.65 -23.45
CA LEU A 636 -31.36 0.79 -23.72
C LEU A 636 -31.33 1.12 -25.22
N CYS A 637 -31.30 0.09 -26.09
CA CYS A 637 -31.15 0.22 -27.53
C CYS A 637 -29.94 1.10 -27.92
N ILE A 638 -28.81 0.91 -27.24
CA ILE A 638 -27.57 1.64 -27.55
C ILE A 638 -26.92 0.97 -28.76
N LYS A 639 -26.54 1.76 -29.76
CA LYS A 639 -25.73 1.27 -30.90
C LYS A 639 -24.51 2.15 -31.10
N PRO A 640 -23.32 1.58 -31.39
CA PRO A 640 -22.14 2.37 -31.68
C PRO A 640 -22.27 2.99 -33.08
N TYR A 641 -21.78 4.23 -33.21
CA TYR A 641 -21.38 4.75 -34.51
C TYR A 641 -19.93 4.34 -34.80
N ASN A 642 -19.56 4.21 -36.08
CA ASN A 642 -18.19 3.83 -36.50
C ASN A 642 -17.17 5.00 -36.39
N LYS A 643 -17.38 5.93 -35.46
CA LYS A 643 -16.59 7.16 -35.36
C LYS A 643 -16.34 7.51 -33.88
N ASP A 644 -15.07 7.67 -33.55
CA ASP A 644 -14.68 8.36 -32.32
C ASP A 644 -14.72 9.88 -32.57
N THR A 645 -15.24 10.63 -31.61
CA THR A 645 -15.42 12.08 -31.66
C THR A 645 -14.56 12.78 -30.63
N GLU A 646 -13.95 13.89 -31.04
CA GLU A 646 -13.18 14.74 -30.13
C GLU A 646 -14.11 15.54 -29.22
N PHE A 647 -13.76 15.63 -27.94
CA PHE A 647 -14.44 16.46 -26.94
C PHE A 647 -13.44 17.34 -26.18
N ASN A 648 -13.93 18.47 -25.64
CA ASN A 648 -13.18 19.42 -24.81
C ASN A 648 -13.89 19.77 -23.48
N SER A 649 -15.04 19.15 -23.20
CA SER A 649 -15.69 19.14 -21.88
C SER A 649 -16.75 18.04 -21.79
N ILE A 650 -17.26 17.79 -20.59
CA ILE A 650 -18.44 16.96 -20.32
C ILE A 650 -19.44 17.84 -19.57
N ALA A 651 -20.67 17.95 -20.05
CA ALA A 651 -21.68 18.81 -19.44
C ALA A 651 -23.04 18.11 -19.30
N SER A 652 -23.76 18.44 -18.23
CA SER A 652 -25.15 18.03 -18.04
C SER A 652 -26.09 18.79 -18.98
N THR A 653 -27.26 18.21 -19.27
CA THR A 653 -28.28 18.82 -20.15
C THR A 653 -28.84 20.13 -19.62
N ASP A 654 -28.86 20.32 -18.30
CA ASP A 654 -29.27 21.56 -17.65
C ASP A 654 -28.16 22.63 -17.61
N GLY A 655 -26.93 22.26 -17.99
CA GLY A 655 -25.75 23.11 -17.96
C GLY A 655 -25.22 23.41 -16.55
N GLU A 656 -25.82 22.85 -15.49
CA GLU A 656 -25.39 23.11 -14.10
C GLU A 656 -24.05 22.47 -13.78
N GLN A 657 -23.78 21.29 -14.35
CA GLN A 657 -22.54 20.54 -14.16
C GLN A 657 -21.69 20.62 -15.43
N ASN A 658 -20.45 21.08 -15.30
CA ASN A 658 -19.51 21.16 -16.41
C ASN A 658 -18.09 20.76 -15.96
N LEU A 659 -17.55 19.74 -16.62
CA LEU A 659 -16.22 19.22 -16.40
C LEU A 659 -15.33 19.54 -17.60
N LYS A 660 -14.31 20.38 -17.39
CA LYS A 660 -13.29 20.67 -18.41
C LYS A 660 -12.29 19.53 -18.50
N THR A 661 -12.21 18.91 -19.67
CA THR A 661 -11.33 17.77 -20.00
C THR A 661 -11.30 17.62 -21.52
N PHE A 662 -10.34 16.91 -22.12
CA PHE A 662 -10.33 16.75 -23.57
C PHE A 662 -9.92 15.35 -23.98
N GLY A 663 -10.41 14.86 -25.11
CA GLY A 663 -10.09 13.52 -25.55
C GLY A 663 -10.92 13.04 -26.72
N MET A 664 -10.90 11.73 -26.92
CA MET A 664 -11.72 11.04 -27.91
C MET A 664 -12.69 10.13 -27.17
N ALA A 665 -13.98 10.23 -27.49
CA ALA A 665 -15.02 9.35 -26.99
C ALA A 665 -15.69 8.65 -28.16
N ARG A 666 -16.16 7.42 -27.93
CA ARG A 666 -16.98 6.72 -28.93
C ARG A 666 -18.35 7.37 -28.97
N ASP A 667 -18.79 7.71 -30.17
CA ASP A 667 -20.15 8.19 -30.39
C ASP A 667 -21.14 7.00 -30.39
N ILE A 668 -22.26 7.18 -29.69
CA ILE A 668 -23.28 6.15 -29.49
C ILE A 668 -24.68 6.74 -29.72
N GLY A 669 -25.54 5.99 -30.41
CA GLY A 669 -26.94 6.32 -30.62
C GLY A 669 -27.85 5.62 -29.61
N VAL A 670 -28.89 6.32 -29.15
CA VAL A 670 -29.92 5.79 -28.24
C VAL A 670 -31.26 5.79 -28.94
N TYR A 671 -31.88 4.63 -29.13
CA TYR A 671 -33.11 4.49 -29.95
C TYR A 671 -34.34 3.99 -29.18
N CYS A 672 -34.19 3.63 -27.90
CA CYS A 672 -35.29 3.11 -27.09
C CYS A 672 -36.17 4.24 -26.58
N GLN A 673 -37.50 4.08 -26.68
CA GLN A 673 -38.44 4.98 -26.02
C GLN A 673 -38.27 4.92 -24.49
N GLY A 674 -38.28 6.09 -23.86
CA GLY A 674 -38.13 6.25 -22.41
C GLY A 674 -36.69 6.30 -21.88
N SER A 675 -35.68 6.14 -22.74
CA SER A 675 -34.28 6.46 -22.41
C SER A 675 -34.05 7.96 -22.59
N ILE A 676 -33.44 8.62 -21.60
CA ILE A 676 -33.19 10.06 -21.57
C ILE A 676 -31.69 10.28 -21.42
N ILE A 677 -31.09 11.10 -22.27
CA ILE A 677 -29.69 11.50 -22.12
C ILE A 677 -29.62 12.63 -21.10
N LYS A 678 -28.77 12.49 -20.08
CA LYS A 678 -28.63 13.44 -18.96
C LYS A 678 -27.40 14.33 -19.09
N SER A 679 -26.40 13.89 -19.83
CA SER A 679 -25.17 14.64 -20.05
C SER A 679 -24.48 14.18 -21.34
N PHE A 680 -23.66 15.06 -21.89
CA PHE A 680 -22.98 14.87 -23.16
C PHE A 680 -21.48 15.14 -23.03
N TYR A 681 -20.70 14.46 -23.85
CA TYR A 681 -19.42 14.98 -24.30
C TYR A 681 -19.66 16.19 -25.20
N MET A 682 -18.91 17.27 -24.96
CA MET A 682 -19.06 18.55 -25.63
C MET A 682 -17.79 18.88 -26.41
N ASN A 683 -17.91 19.49 -27.58
CA ASN A 683 -16.81 20.07 -28.32
C ASN A 683 -17.17 21.48 -28.77
N ASN A 684 -16.40 22.48 -28.33
CA ASN A 684 -16.64 23.90 -28.61
C ASN A 684 -18.09 24.34 -28.32
N GLY A 685 -18.69 23.79 -27.26
CA GLY A 685 -20.07 24.11 -26.85
C GLY A 685 -21.16 23.30 -27.56
N HIS A 686 -20.82 22.42 -28.50
CA HIS A 686 -21.76 21.52 -29.17
C HIS A 686 -21.71 20.10 -28.60
N GLU A 687 -22.87 19.46 -28.46
CA GLU A 687 -22.99 18.05 -28.07
C GLU A 687 -22.41 17.16 -29.17
N VAL A 688 -21.47 16.27 -28.83
CA VAL A 688 -20.80 15.37 -29.80
C VAL A 688 -21.02 13.89 -29.56
N ALA A 689 -21.26 13.47 -28.32
CA ALA A 689 -21.59 12.09 -27.98
C ALA A 689 -22.33 12.02 -26.63
N PRO A 690 -23.30 11.12 -26.42
CA PRO A 690 -23.91 10.91 -25.12
C PRO A 690 -22.89 10.44 -24.07
N PHE A 691 -22.94 11.06 -22.89
CA PHE A 691 -22.13 10.65 -21.73
C PHE A 691 -22.94 9.84 -20.73
N VAL A 692 -24.13 10.29 -20.33
CA VAL A 692 -25.01 9.58 -19.37
C VAL A 692 -26.39 9.37 -19.97
N ILE A 693 -26.86 8.13 -19.93
CA ILE A 693 -28.18 7.70 -20.42
C ILE A 693 -28.94 7.10 -19.25
N GLU A 694 -30.12 7.62 -18.95
CA GLU A 694 -30.98 7.16 -17.85
C GLU A 694 -32.29 6.58 -18.39
N LYS A 695 -32.75 5.46 -17.82
CA LYS A 695 -34.07 4.89 -18.07
C LYS A 695 -34.71 4.46 -16.76
N LYS A 696 -35.94 4.89 -16.50
CA LYS A 696 -36.74 4.37 -15.38
C LYS A 696 -37.10 2.91 -15.65
N TYR A 697 -37.00 2.05 -14.63
CA TYR A 697 -37.29 0.63 -14.76
C TYR A 697 -37.94 0.09 -13.49
N GLY A 698 -39.23 -0.25 -13.57
CA GLY A 698 -40.05 -0.55 -12.40
C GLY A 698 -40.07 0.61 -11.41
N ASN A 699 -39.77 0.34 -10.13
CA ASN A 699 -39.67 1.37 -9.09
C ASN A 699 -38.29 2.03 -9.01
N GLY A 700 -37.30 1.55 -9.78
CA GLY A 700 -35.93 2.02 -9.79
C GLY A 700 -35.53 2.67 -11.12
N LYS A 701 -34.22 2.73 -11.37
CA LYS A 701 -33.66 3.25 -12.62
C LYS A 701 -32.34 2.59 -13.02
N ILE A 702 -32.06 2.66 -14.31
CA ILE A 702 -30.85 2.17 -14.95
C ILE A 702 -30.14 3.39 -15.54
N ILE A 703 -28.86 3.55 -15.22
CA ILE A 703 -27.98 4.62 -15.69
C ILE A 703 -26.81 3.97 -16.41
N PHE A 704 -26.60 4.32 -17.67
CA PHE A 704 -25.46 3.90 -18.46
C PHE A 704 -24.55 5.10 -18.70
N VAL A 705 -23.27 4.96 -18.40
CA VAL A 705 -22.25 6.01 -18.50
C VAL A 705 -21.25 5.59 -19.57
N ASN A 706 -20.94 6.45 -20.53
CA ASN A 706 -19.97 6.19 -21.58
C ASN A 706 -18.57 6.67 -21.13
N ILE A 707 -18.01 6.08 -20.07
CA ILE A 707 -16.87 6.67 -19.34
C ILE A 707 -15.49 6.45 -20.00
N SER A 708 -15.37 5.44 -20.86
CA SER A 708 -14.08 4.95 -21.36
C SER A 708 -13.22 6.04 -22.02
N GLY A 709 -13.85 6.94 -22.81
CA GLY A 709 -13.15 8.07 -23.44
C GLY A 709 -12.50 9.01 -22.42
N TYR A 710 -13.21 9.32 -21.32
CA TYR A 710 -12.70 10.13 -20.23
C TYR A 710 -11.58 9.42 -19.44
N PHE A 711 -11.71 8.12 -19.14
CA PHE A 711 -10.64 7.36 -18.47
C PHE A 711 -9.37 7.22 -19.32
N LYS A 712 -9.52 7.11 -20.64
CA LYS A 712 -8.38 7.13 -21.58
C LYS A 712 -7.63 8.45 -21.54
N THR A 713 -8.36 9.58 -21.47
CA THR A 713 -7.75 10.90 -21.25
C THR A 713 -7.04 10.97 -19.90
N LEU A 714 -7.70 10.51 -18.84
CA LEU A 714 -7.15 10.53 -17.48
C LEU A 714 -5.85 9.74 -17.38
N SER A 715 -5.78 8.58 -18.05
CA SER A 715 -4.56 7.76 -18.10
C SER A 715 -3.40 8.41 -18.83
N LYS A 716 -3.68 9.33 -19.76
CA LYS A 716 -2.64 10.05 -20.52
C LYS A 716 -2.19 11.33 -19.83
N TYR A 717 -3.07 11.97 -19.07
CA TYR A 717 -2.88 13.29 -18.45
C TYR A 717 -3.34 13.27 -16.98
N SER A 718 -2.88 12.27 -16.22
CA SER A 718 -3.29 12.00 -14.84
C SER A 718 -2.97 13.18 -13.91
N ASP A 719 -1.80 13.79 -14.09
CA ASP A 719 -1.33 14.99 -13.37
C ASP A 719 -2.33 16.16 -13.41
N ARG A 720 -3.10 16.27 -14.50
CA ARG A 720 -4.07 17.35 -14.71
C ARG A 720 -5.48 16.96 -14.29
N PHE A 721 -5.89 15.74 -14.60
CA PHE A 721 -7.30 15.36 -14.52
C PHE A 721 -7.63 14.40 -13.38
N PHE A 722 -6.67 13.82 -12.66
CA PHE A 722 -6.98 12.82 -11.61
C PHE A 722 -8.00 13.32 -10.57
N LEU A 723 -7.85 14.56 -10.07
CA LEU A 723 -8.78 15.13 -9.10
C LEU A 723 -10.20 15.36 -9.66
N THR A 724 -10.35 15.41 -10.99
CA THR A 724 -11.67 15.59 -11.62
C THR A 724 -12.56 14.35 -11.51
N LEU A 725 -11.99 13.19 -11.16
CA LEU A 725 -12.74 11.97 -10.87
C LEU A 725 -13.80 12.19 -9.79
N GLY A 726 -13.52 13.07 -8.81
CA GLY A 726 -14.46 13.39 -7.72
C GLY A 726 -15.76 14.08 -8.18
N ASN A 727 -15.80 14.63 -9.40
CA ASN A 727 -16.98 15.31 -9.94
C ASN A 727 -17.89 14.35 -10.75
N ILE A 728 -17.44 13.11 -11.00
CA ILE A 728 -18.19 12.15 -11.83
C ILE A 728 -19.50 11.77 -11.18
N THR A 729 -19.53 11.62 -9.85
CA THR A 729 -20.76 11.24 -9.13
C THR A 729 -21.89 12.23 -9.34
N ASP A 730 -21.57 13.52 -9.47
CA ASP A 730 -22.56 14.56 -9.71
C ASP A 730 -23.05 14.51 -11.17
N LEU A 731 -22.15 14.29 -12.14
CA LEU A 731 -22.50 14.12 -13.56
C LEU A 731 -23.39 12.90 -13.83
N ILE A 732 -23.17 11.79 -13.13
CA ILE A 732 -23.99 10.58 -13.28
C ILE A 732 -25.29 10.63 -12.44
N GLY A 733 -25.51 11.69 -11.67
CA GLY A 733 -26.68 11.84 -10.79
C GLY A 733 -26.69 10.87 -9.60
N LEU A 734 -25.51 10.51 -9.08
CA LEU A 734 -25.36 9.68 -7.89
C LEU A 734 -25.37 10.56 -6.62
N HIS A 735 -26.54 10.65 -6.00
CA HIS A 735 -26.70 11.30 -4.70
C HIS A 735 -26.56 10.27 -3.58
N ALA A 736 -25.47 10.36 -2.83
CA ALA A 736 -25.18 9.50 -1.69
C ALA A 736 -24.77 10.32 -0.47
N LYS A 737 -24.91 9.72 0.71
CA LYS A 737 -24.48 10.33 1.98
C LYS A 737 -22.99 10.67 1.89
N LYS A 738 -22.64 11.93 2.13
CA LYS A 738 -21.25 12.37 2.16
C LYS A 738 -20.54 11.72 3.35
N PHE A 739 -19.29 11.34 3.13
CA PHE A 739 -18.38 10.91 4.17
C PHE A 739 -17.96 12.12 4.99
N THR A 740 -18.02 11.97 6.31
CA THR A 740 -17.50 12.96 7.25
C THR A 740 -16.50 12.24 8.13
N LYS A 741 -15.25 12.64 8.03
CA LYS A 741 -14.17 12.06 8.82
C LYS A 741 -14.42 12.37 10.30
N SER A 742 -14.54 11.34 11.12
CA SER A 742 -14.46 11.49 12.57
C SER A 742 -13.03 11.83 12.91
N VAL A 743 -12.76 13.07 13.32
CA VAL A 743 -11.43 13.50 13.75
C VAL A 743 -11.13 12.82 15.08
N THR A 744 -10.43 11.68 15.04
CA THR A 744 -9.84 11.08 16.24
C THR A 744 -8.53 11.79 16.54
N LEU A 745 -8.53 12.66 17.56
CA LEU A 745 -7.30 13.20 18.11
C LEU A 745 -6.44 12.01 18.59
N ASN A 746 -5.26 11.83 17.99
CA ASN A 746 -4.31 10.75 18.27
C ASN A 746 -4.71 9.38 17.68
N SER A 747 -4.66 9.24 16.35
CA SER A 747 -4.65 7.93 15.71
C SER A 747 -3.44 7.13 16.22
N ALA A 748 -3.69 6.09 17.02
CA ALA A 748 -2.71 5.04 17.29
C ALA A 748 -2.40 4.30 15.99
N PRO A 749 -1.21 3.71 15.77
CA PRO A 749 -0.97 2.88 14.58
C PRO A 749 -1.95 1.71 14.59
N ILE A 750 -2.56 1.39 13.45
CA ILE A 750 -3.53 0.29 13.35
C ILE A 750 -2.82 -0.99 13.80
N PRO A 751 -3.37 -1.77 14.75
CA PRO A 751 -2.88 -3.11 14.99
C PRO A 751 -3.12 -3.94 13.73
N TYR A 752 -2.05 -4.43 13.13
CA TYR A 752 -2.14 -5.33 11.99
C TYR A 752 -1.47 -6.66 12.31
N PHE A 753 -1.87 -7.65 11.54
CA PHE A 753 -1.47 -9.03 11.71
C PHE A 753 -0.89 -9.52 10.38
N ILE A 754 0.28 -10.14 10.43
CA ILE A 754 0.97 -10.70 9.27
C ILE A 754 1.13 -12.20 9.48
N GLY A 755 0.80 -12.98 8.44
CA GLY A 755 0.95 -14.43 8.41
C GLY A 755 -0.32 -15.20 8.78
N ASP A 756 -0.14 -16.44 9.26
CA ASP A 756 -1.23 -17.39 9.47
C ASP A 756 -1.90 -17.25 10.85
N LEU A 757 -3.23 -17.21 10.86
CA LEU A 757 -4.05 -17.31 12.06
C LEU A 757 -4.54 -18.76 12.23
N ASP A 758 -4.07 -19.43 13.27
CA ASP A 758 -4.54 -20.75 13.70
C ASP A 758 -5.57 -20.61 14.83
N MET A 759 -6.78 -21.08 14.58
CA MET A 759 -7.89 -21.06 15.52
C MET A 759 -8.25 -22.47 15.90
N SER A 760 -8.10 -22.83 17.18
CA SER A 760 -8.43 -24.16 17.69
C SER A 760 -9.60 -24.12 18.67
N GLY A 761 -10.49 -25.13 18.59
CA GLY A 761 -11.73 -25.23 19.36
C GLY A 761 -12.95 -24.64 18.64
N PRO A 762 -14.10 -24.49 19.33
CA PRO A 762 -15.33 -23.99 18.72
C PRO A 762 -15.16 -22.54 18.26
N VAL A 763 -15.37 -22.31 16.96
CA VAL A 763 -15.28 -21.00 16.33
C VAL A 763 -16.64 -20.60 15.79
N ARG A 764 -17.03 -19.36 16.03
CA ARG A 764 -18.24 -18.75 15.48
C ARG A 764 -17.85 -17.57 14.60
N ILE A 765 -18.22 -17.62 13.34
CA ILE A 765 -17.96 -16.57 12.35
C ILE A 765 -19.29 -15.89 12.03
N ASN A 766 -19.29 -14.56 12.04
CA ASN A 766 -20.44 -13.73 11.67
C ASN A 766 -20.05 -12.79 10.54
N SER A 767 -20.83 -12.77 9.46
CA SER A 767 -20.61 -11.83 8.34
C SER A 767 -21.93 -11.47 7.64
N SER A 768 -21.90 -10.34 6.94
CA SER A 768 -22.97 -9.88 6.05
C SER A 768 -22.74 -10.23 4.58
N SER A 769 -21.64 -10.92 4.27
CA SER A 769 -21.26 -11.37 2.93
C SER A 769 -20.70 -12.79 2.98
N LEU A 770 -21.16 -13.63 2.05
CA LEU A 770 -20.71 -15.01 1.88
C LEU A 770 -20.61 -15.31 0.39
N LEU A 771 -19.42 -15.71 -0.04
CA LEU A 771 -19.15 -16.25 -1.35
C LEU A 771 -18.64 -17.69 -1.24
N LEU A 772 -19.23 -18.58 -2.01
CA LEU A 772 -18.79 -19.96 -2.18
C LEU A 772 -18.00 -20.07 -3.47
N SER A 773 -16.90 -20.82 -3.46
CA SER A 773 -16.14 -21.09 -4.68
C SER A 773 -17.00 -21.91 -5.66
N LYS A 774 -17.05 -21.48 -6.94
CA LYS A 774 -17.99 -21.98 -7.99
C LYS A 774 -17.93 -23.49 -8.26
N ASN A 775 -16.90 -24.19 -7.77
CA ASN A 775 -16.69 -25.62 -7.99
C ASN A 775 -17.05 -26.50 -6.76
N TYR A 776 -17.64 -25.92 -5.70
CA TYR A 776 -17.92 -26.63 -4.46
C TYR A 776 -19.42 -26.75 -4.18
N ASP A 777 -19.94 -27.96 -4.36
CA ASP A 777 -21.25 -28.33 -3.86
C ASP A 777 -21.18 -28.66 -2.36
N LEU A 778 -22.21 -28.24 -1.62
CA LEU A 778 -22.33 -28.51 -0.19
C LEU A 778 -23.16 -29.77 0.01
N HIS A 779 -22.62 -30.81 0.64
CA HIS A 779 -23.44 -31.90 1.15
C HIS A 779 -23.89 -31.57 2.57
N VAL A 780 -25.20 -31.50 2.78
CA VAL A 780 -25.78 -31.06 4.06
C VAL A 780 -26.65 -32.17 4.61
N GLN A 781 -26.46 -32.52 5.89
CA GLN A 781 -27.24 -33.57 6.53
C GLN A 781 -28.69 -33.15 6.75
N ASN A 782 -28.92 -31.91 7.19
CA ASN A 782 -30.27 -31.39 7.39
C ASN A 782 -30.32 -29.91 6.99
N ILE A 783 -31.28 -29.56 6.14
CA ILE A 783 -31.59 -28.19 5.76
C ILE A 783 -32.94 -27.86 6.37
N SER A 784 -33.00 -26.86 7.24
CA SER A 784 -34.28 -26.38 7.77
C SER A 784 -34.54 -24.94 7.35
N ILE A 785 -35.70 -24.70 6.74
CA ILE A 785 -36.12 -23.39 6.27
C ILE A 785 -37.30 -22.92 7.10
N THR A 786 -37.22 -21.69 7.60
CA THR A 786 -38.29 -21.03 8.36
C THR A 786 -38.64 -19.71 7.66
N ASN A 787 -39.84 -19.62 7.07
CA ASN A 787 -40.32 -18.39 6.44
C ASN A 787 -40.97 -17.49 7.49
N GLN A 788 -40.69 -16.18 7.46
CA GLN A 788 -41.49 -15.22 8.23
C GLN A 788 -42.80 -14.97 7.49
N LYS A 789 -43.95 -15.25 8.12
CA LYS A 789 -45.23 -14.79 7.56
C LYS A 789 -45.26 -13.26 7.61
N SER A 790 -45.59 -12.64 6.48
CA SER A 790 -46.10 -11.26 6.42
C SER A 790 -47.37 -11.20 7.27
N THR A 791 -47.28 -10.70 8.50
CA THR A 791 -48.45 -10.49 9.35
C THR A 791 -49.20 -9.25 8.85
N ASN A 792 -50.42 -9.48 8.34
CA ASN A 792 -51.36 -8.37 8.10
C ASN A 792 -51.78 -7.80 9.45
N PHE A 793 -51.85 -6.48 9.59
CA PHE A 793 -52.25 -5.79 10.84
C PHE A 793 -53.60 -6.26 11.40
N PHE A 794 -54.50 -6.75 10.55
CA PHE A 794 -55.78 -7.35 10.94
C PHE A 794 -55.63 -8.72 11.64
N GLU A 795 -54.60 -9.51 11.29
CA GLU A 795 -54.28 -10.78 11.96
C GLU A 795 -53.66 -10.57 13.34
N ASP A 796 -52.98 -9.44 13.60
CA ASP A 796 -52.46 -9.12 14.94
C ASP A 796 -53.56 -8.71 15.93
N ILE A 797 -54.60 -8.03 15.46
CA ILE A 797 -55.76 -7.71 16.30
C ILE A 797 -56.53 -9.00 16.63
N LEU A 798 -56.67 -9.92 15.65
CA LEU A 798 -57.27 -11.24 15.87
C LEU A 798 -56.38 -12.15 16.74
N SER A 799 -55.06 -12.13 16.57
CA SER A 799 -54.13 -12.92 17.38
C SER A 799 -54.05 -12.43 18.81
N PHE A 800 -54.20 -11.12 19.05
CA PHE A 800 -54.30 -10.55 20.40
C PHE A 800 -55.56 -11.05 21.13
N PHE A 801 -56.69 -11.17 20.41
CA PHE A 801 -57.94 -11.71 20.96
C PHE A 801 -57.95 -13.25 21.10
N PHE A 802 -57.17 -13.99 20.30
CA PHE A 802 -57.12 -15.47 20.32
C PHE A 802 -55.83 -16.08 20.93
N SER A 803 -54.96 -15.26 21.53
CA SER A 803 -53.64 -15.67 22.07
C SER A 803 -53.69 -16.73 23.18
N TRP A 804 -54.87 -17.10 23.68
CA TRP A 804 -55.03 -18.16 24.67
C TRP A 804 -55.22 -19.57 24.09
N PHE A 805 -55.48 -19.72 22.79
CA PHE A 805 -55.79 -21.05 22.20
C PHE A 805 -54.97 -21.45 20.96
N TYR A 806 -54.14 -20.59 20.38
CA TYR A 806 -53.37 -20.95 19.18
C TYR A 806 -51.90 -20.50 19.23
N HIS A 807 -50.98 -21.47 19.28
CA HIS A 807 -49.59 -21.25 18.89
C HIS A 807 -49.52 -21.09 17.36
N PRO A 808 -48.90 -20.02 16.81
CA PRO A 808 -48.78 -19.88 15.37
C PRO A 808 -47.84 -20.97 14.84
N SER A 809 -48.37 -21.89 14.03
CA SER A 809 -47.59 -22.93 13.36
C SER A 809 -46.64 -22.29 12.35
N LEU A 810 -45.35 -22.26 12.67
CA LEU A 810 -44.28 -21.96 11.71
C LEU A 810 -44.23 -23.09 10.67
N ASN A 811 -44.43 -22.76 9.39
CA ASN A 811 -44.19 -23.72 8.31
C ASN A 811 -42.68 -23.93 8.19
N GLN A 812 -42.19 -25.02 8.78
CA GLN A 812 -40.80 -25.44 8.69
C GLN A 812 -40.69 -26.53 7.62
N THR A 813 -39.93 -26.27 6.55
CA THR A 813 -39.58 -27.30 5.57
C THR A 813 -38.21 -27.85 5.89
N ASN A 814 -38.09 -29.18 5.95
CA ASN A 814 -36.85 -29.87 6.27
C ASN A 814 -36.44 -30.79 5.12
N PHE A 815 -35.19 -30.73 4.71
CA PHE A 815 -34.59 -31.64 3.73
C PHE A 815 -33.46 -32.42 4.40
N ILE A 816 -33.38 -33.72 4.14
CA ILE A 816 -32.40 -34.61 4.76
C ILE A 816 -31.42 -35.09 3.69
N ASN A 817 -30.12 -35.16 4.02
CA ASN A 817 -29.04 -35.67 3.17
C ASN A 817 -29.08 -35.13 1.74
N SER A 818 -28.95 -33.81 1.62
CA SER A 818 -29.13 -33.07 0.38
C SER A 818 -27.80 -32.52 -0.13
N GLN A 819 -27.60 -32.55 -1.45
CA GLN A 819 -26.54 -31.81 -2.13
C GLN A 819 -27.10 -30.45 -2.52
N VAL A 820 -26.40 -29.38 -2.13
CA VAL A 820 -26.76 -27.99 -2.40
C VAL A 820 -25.75 -27.42 -3.38
N SER A 821 -26.23 -26.95 -4.51
CA SER A 821 -25.42 -26.31 -5.55
C SER A 821 -25.96 -24.91 -5.87
N ASP A 822 -25.07 -24.04 -6.37
CA ASP A 822 -25.38 -22.67 -6.82
C ASP A 822 -26.13 -21.82 -5.79
N LEU A 823 -25.69 -21.85 -4.53
CA LEU A 823 -26.27 -21.02 -3.48
C LEU A 823 -25.95 -19.54 -3.72
N ARG A 824 -26.98 -18.77 -4.03
CA ARG A 824 -26.93 -17.32 -4.24
C ARG A 824 -27.82 -16.62 -3.22
N ILE A 825 -27.29 -15.57 -2.61
CA ILE A 825 -27.99 -14.81 -1.57
C ILE A 825 -28.04 -13.35 -1.98
N TYR A 826 -29.26 -12.82 -2.11
CA TYR A 826 -29.54 -11.49 -2.63
C TYR A 826 -30.05 -10.58 -1.53
N GLY A 827 -29.49 -9.36 -1.44
CA GLY A 827 -29.97 -8.33 -0.53
C GLY A 827 -29.28 -8.35 0.84
N ALA A 828 -29.95 -7.82 1.85
CA ALA A 828 -29.41 -7.76 3.20
C ALA A 828 -29.57 -9.11 3.92
N TYR A 829 -28.47 -9.67 4.41
CA TYR A 829 -28.52 -10.90 5.22
C TYR A 829 -27.42 -10.92 6.27
N ASN A 830 -27.52 -11.89 7.17
CA ASN A 830 -26.49 -12.21 8.15
C ASN A 830 -26.22 -13.71 8.12
N VAL A 831 -24.97 -14.09 7.89
CA VAL A 831 -24.50 -15.48 7.94
C VAL A 831 -23.77 -15.71 9.25
N VAL A 832 -24.17 -16.76 9.95
CA VAL A 832 -23.47 -17.28 11.13
C VAL A 832 -22.96 -18.67 10.80
N ILE A 833 -21.66 -18.90 10.95
CA ILE A 833 -21.07 -20.22 10.82
C ILE A 833 -20.52 -20.66 12.16
N ASP A 834 -21.00 -21.80 12.64
CA ASP A 834 -20.48 -22.46 13.83
C ASP A 834 -19.64 -23.66 13.40
N SER A 835 -18.32 -23.54 13.56
CA SER A 835 -17.36 -24.59 13.26
C SER A 835 -17.00 -25.37 14.53
N PRO A 836 -17.03 -26.72 14.49
CA PRO A 836 -16.73 -27.55 15.65
C PRO A 836 -15.23 -27.57 16.02
N ASP A 837 -14.33 -27.36 15.06
CA ASP A 837 -12.87 -27.41 15.30
C ASP A 837 -12.08 -26.59 14.28
N LEU A 838 -10.76 -26.55 14.48
CA LEU A 838 -9.65 -26.01 13.68
C LEU A 838 -10.01 -25.22 12.39
N LEU A 839 -9.71 -23.92 12.39
CA LEU A 839 -9.80 -23.04 11.23
C LEU A 839 -8.48 -22.31 11.02
N TYR A 840 -8.08 -22.18 9.75
CA TYR A 840 -6.89 -21.45 9.31
C TYR A 840 -7.31 -20.24 8.46
N ALA A 841 -6.62 -19.11 8.64
CA ALA A 841 -6.72 -17.95 7.77
C ALA A 841 -5.32 -17.38 7.47
N PRO A 842 -4.93 -17.20 6.19
CA PRO A 842 -5.64 -17.66 4.99
C PRO A 842 -5.66 -19.20 4.87
N SER A 843 -6.56 -19.74 4.07
CA SER A 843 -6.66 -21.20 3.89
C SER A 843 -5.41 -21.81 3.23
N SER A 844 -5.01 -23.01 3.67
CA SER A 844 -3.88 -23.80 3.10
C SER A 844 -4.06 -24.28 1.65
N SER A 845 -5.17 -23.93 0.99
CA SER A 845 -5.56 -24.46 -0.33
C SER A 845 -4.87 -23.78 -1.53
N SER A 846 -3.93 -22.85 -1.29
CA SER A 846 -3.26 -22.00 -2.28
C SER A 846 -2.22 -22.71 -3.20
N SER A 847 -2.00 -24.02 -3.09
CA SER A 847 -1.00 -24.71 -3.92
C SER A 847 -1.47 -25.15 -5.31
N SER A 848 -2.74 -24.94 -5.70
CA SER A 848 -3.22 -25.45 -7.01
C SER A 848 -4.35 -24.69 -7.73
N SER A 849 -4.82 -23.55 -7.23
CA SER A 849 -5.76 -22.70 -7.97
C SER A 849 -5.41 -21.23 -7.80
N SER A 850 -4.96 -20.62 -8.89
CA SER A 850 -4.54 -19.23 -9.06
C SER A 850 -5.67 -18.21 -8.93
N SER A 851 -6.62 -18.38 -8.00
CA SER A 851 -7.57 -17.33 -7.65
C SER A 851 -7.10 -16.70 -6.35
N SER A 852 -6.35 -15.60 -6.45
CA SER A 852 -6.18 -14.67 -5.35
C SER A 852 -7.56 -14.35 -4.77
N SER A 853 -7.69 -14.36 -3.43
CA SER A 853 -8.94 -13.94 -2.80
C SER A 853 -9.29 -12.54 -3.30
N PRO A 854 -10.54 -12.27 -3.73
CA PRO A 854 -10.93 -10.94 -4.18
C PRO A 854 -10.55 -9.90 -3.12
N TYR A 855 -10.04 -8.74 -3.54
CA TYR A 855 -9.58 -7.65 -2.67
C TYR A 855 -10.51 -7.43 -1.46
N ASN A 856 -9.95 -7.47 -0.25
CA ASN A 856 -10.63 -7.32 1.04
C ASN A 856 -11.62 -8.46 1.43
N TYR A 857 -11.50 -9.65 0.82
CA TYR A 857 -12.17 -10.87 1.30
C TYR A 857 -11.21 -11.76 2.07
N ILE A 858 -11.71 -12.35 3.14
CA ILE A 858 -11.00 -13.31 3.96
C ILE A 858 -11.42 -14.71 3.54
N GLN A 859 -10.44 -15.51 3.14
CA GLN A 859 -10.64 -16.91 2.81
C GLN A 859 -10.52 -17.78 4.06
N LEU A 860 -11.56 -18.56 4.33
CA LEU A 860 -11.67 -19.47 5.46
C LEU A 860 -12.04 -20.88 4.98
N ASP A 861 -11.43 -21.91 5.56
CA ASP A 861 -11.70 -23.30 5.22
C ASP A 861 -12.69 -23.93 6.21
N LEU A 862 -13.96 -24.05 5.85
CA LEU A 862 -14.98 -24.64 6.72
C LEU A 862 -14.76 -26.15 6.89
N PRO A 863 -14.47 -26.65 8.11
CA PRO A 863 -14.28 -28.07 8.32
C PRO A 863 -15.59 -28.85 8.24
N VAL A 864 -15.47 -30.14 7.94
CA VAL A 864 -16.59 -31.09 7.96
C VAL A 864 -17.32 -31.06 9.30
N GLY A 865 -18.64 -30.95 9.25
CA GLY A 865 -19.51 -30.89 10.43
C GLY A 865 -19.90 -29.47 10.85
N SER A 866 -19.37 -28.44 10.19
CA SER A 866 -19.78 -27.05 10.39
C SER A 866 -21.28 -26.85 10.15
N ASN A 867 -21.89 -25.92 10.89
CA ASN A 867 -23.26 -25.48 10.69
C ASN A 867 -23.26 -24.06 10.13
N MET A 868 -24.11 -23.78 9.16
CA MET A 868 -24.29 -22.45 8.58
C MET A 868 -25.74 -22.02 8.76
N THR A 869 -25.94 -20.81 9.26
CA THR A 869 -27.25 -20.19 9.40
C THR A 869 -27.28 -18.90 8.60
N ILE A 870 -28.22 -18.80 7.67
CA ILE A 870 -28.48 -17.59 6.89
C ILE A 870 -29.79 -16.98 7.39
N LYS A 871 -29.69 -15.74 7.88
CA LYS A 871 -30.86 -14.93 8.23
C LYS A 871 -31.06 -13.86 7.17
N LEU A 872 -32.14 -13.98 6.41
CA LEU A 872 -32.54 -13.03 5.37
C LEU A 872 -33.36 -11.91 6.02
N PHE A 873 -33.03 -10.66 5.73
CA PHE A 873 -33.85 -9.50 6.13
C PHE A 873 -34.91 -9.19 5.07
N LYS A 874 -35.87 -8.32 5.43
CA LYS A 874 -36.99 -7.94 4.55
C LYS A 874 -36.53 -7.49 3.16
N GLY A 875 -37.12 -8.07 2.11
CA GLY A 875 -36.77 -7.82 0.70
C GLY A 875 -35.60 -8.65 0.19
N SER A 876 -35.04 -9.54 1.01
CA SER A 876 -33.88 -10.37 0.68
C SER A 876 -34.29 -11.81 0.43
N ARG A 877 -33.49 -12.52 -0.37
CA ARG A 877 -33.81 -13.91 -0.74
C ARG A 877 -32.57 -14.75 -0.93
N ALA A 878 -32.74 -16.06 -0.85
CA ALA A 878 -31.73 -17.03 -1.26
C ALA A 878 -32.32 -17.98 -2.30
N GLU A 879 -31.49 -18.36 -3.26
CA GLU A 879 -31.80 -19.31 -4.33
C GLU A 879 -30.70 -20.36 -4.39
N PHE A 880 -31.07 -21.63 -4.49
CA PHE A 880 -30.14 -22.75 -4.61
C PHE A 880 -30.85 -23.99 -5.16
N PHE A 881 -30.09 -24.96 -5.63
CA PHE A 881 -30.62 -26.24 -6.07
C PHE A 881 -30.36 -27.33 -5.03
N ILE A 882 -31.34 -28.22 -4.83
CA ILE A 882 -31.21 -29.43 -4.01
C ILE A 882 -31.29 -30.67 -4.92
N GLY A 883 -30.30 -31.55 -4.86
CA GLY A 883 -30.33 -32.85 -5.56
C GLY A 883 -29.09 -33.11 -6.42
N LYS A 884 -29.04 -34.29 -7.05
CA LYS A 884 -27.96 -34.68 -7.98
C LYS A 884 -28.36 -34.34 -9.41
N ASP A 885 -27.43 -33.80 -10.20
CA ASP A 885 -27.48 -33.39 -11.63
C ASP A 885 -28.83 -33.55 -12.38
N ASN A 886 -29.37 -34.77 -12.47
CA ASN A 886 -30.57 -35.07 -13.26
C ASN A 886 -31.92 -34.88 -12.53
N ASN A 887 -31.94 -34.69 -11.20
CA ASN A 887 -33.13 -34.50 -10.36
C ASN A 887 -32.93 -33.33 -9.37
N GLN A 888 -32.56 -32.15 -9.88
CA GLN A 888 -32.39 -30.95 -9.06
C GLN A 888 -33.73 -30.22 -8.84
N GLN A 889 -34.07 -29.96 -7.59
CA GLN A 889 -35.18 -29.10 -7.18
C GLN A 889 -34.66 -27.69 -6.91
N SER A 890 -35.21 -26.68 -7.59
CA SER A 890 -34.92 -25.28 -7.27
C SER A 890 -35.65 -24.86 -6.00
N ILE A 891 -34.90 -24.30 -5.05
CA ILE A 891 -35.42 -23.74 -3.80
C ILE A 891 -35.21 -22.23 -3.82
N LYS A 892 -36.29 -21.50 -3.51
CA LYS A 892 -36.28 -20.05 -3.35
C LYS A 892 -36.89 -19.70 -2.00
N VAL A 893 -36.14 -18.96 -1.18
CA VAL A 893 -36.54 -18.54 0.16
C VAL A 893 -36.48 -17.03 0.20
N SER A 894 -37.58 -16.38 0.62
CA SER A 894 -37.64 -14.94 0.83
C SER A 894 -37.96 -14.66 2.30
N ASP A 895 -37.35 -13.62 2.88
CA ASP A 895 -37.69 -13.10 4.21
C ASP A 895 -37.80 -14.20 5.30
N GLY A 896 -36.68 -14.91 5.54
CA GLY A 896 -36.67 -16.09 6.41
C GLY A 896 -35.29 -16.48 6.93
N LYS A 897 -35.24 -17.67 7.54
CA LYS A 897 -34.03 -18.28 8.07
C LYS A 897 -33.79 -19.62 7.40
N ILE A 898 -32.54 -19.87 6.98
CA ILE A 898 -32.09 -21.14 6.42
C ILE A 898 -30.99 -21.67 7.33
N GLU A 899 -31.12 -22.90 7.82
CA GLU A 899 -30.08 -23.56 8.59
C GLU A 899 -29.58 -24.78 7.82
N PHE A 900 -28.30 -24.79 7.48
CA PHE A 900 -27.58 -25.94 6.96
C PHE A 900 -26.82 -26.61 8.11
N LYS A 901 -27.19 -27.83 8.47
CA LYS A 901 -26.60 -28.57 9.58
C LYS A 901 -25.66 -29.66 9.09
N ARG A 902 -24.48 -29.74 9.71
CA ARG A 902 -23.42 -30.72 9.46
C ARG A 902 -23.02 -30.80 7.98
N ILE A 903 -22.47 -29.71 7.49
CA ILE A 903 -21.99 -29.54 6.11
C ILE A 903 -20.76 -30.43 5.86
N LYS A 904 -20.66 -30.99 4.65
CA LYS A 904 -19.56 -31.82 4.14
C LYS A 904 -19.21 -31.41 2.71
N SER A 905 -17.95 -31.61 2.31
CA SER A 905 -17.50 -31.41 0.91
C SER A 905 -18.09 -32.47 -0.02
N GLY A 906 -18.48 -32.08 -1.24
CA GLY A 906 -19.05 -32.96 -2.27
C GLY A 906 -18.07 -33.65 -3.21
N LEU A 907 -16.77 -33.37 -3.10
CA LEU A 907 -15.77 -34.03 -3.94
C LEU A 907 -15.60 -35.50 -3.53
N LEU A 908 -15.86 -36.41 -4.47
CA LEU A 908 -15.69 -37.86 -4.37
C LEU A 908 -14.22 -38.32 -4.23
N SER A 909 -13.25 -37.40 -4.20
CA SER A 909 -11.87 -37.72 -3.83
C SER A 909 -11.66 -37.43 -2.35
N ASN A 910 -11.20 -38.44 -1.60
CA ASN A 910 -10.86 -38.42 -0.16
C ASN A 910 -9.74 -37.42 0.23
N VAL A 911 -9.54 -36.33 -0.50
CA VAL A 911 -8.36 -35.46 -0.38
C VAL A 911 -8.68 -34.11 0.26
N ARG A 912 -9.92 -33.60 0.22
CA ARG A 912 -10.25 -32.28 0.82
C ARG A 912 -11.32 -32.39 1.92
N THR A 913 -10.91 -32.12 3.17
CA THR A 913 -11.73 -32.16 4.40
C THR A 913 -12.37 -30.82 4.78
N SER A 914 -12.26 -29.80 3.93
CA SER A 914 -12.78 -28.45 4.16
C SER A 914 -13.40 -27.84 2.91
N ILE A 915 -14.27 -26.84 3.10
CA ILE A 915 -14.92 -26.06 2.04
C ILE A 915 -14.41 -24.61 2.13
N PRO A 916 -13.73 -24.08 1.10
CA PRO A 916 -13.28 -22.70 1.11
C PRO A 916 -14.47 -21.76 0.96
N VAL A 917 -14.58 -20.79 1.87
CA VAL A 917 -15.54 -19.70 1.83
C VAL A 917 -14.83 -18.37 1.89
N LEU A 918 -15.37 -17.40 1.16
CA LEU A 918 -14.88 -16.02 1.15
C LEU A 918 -15.89 -15.17 1.90
N MET A 919 -15.42 -14.38 2.85
CA MET A 919 -16.27 -13.48 3.62
C MET A 919 -15.66 -12.09 3.68
N LYS A 920 -16.53 -11.08 3.60
CA LYS A 920 -16.15 -9.69 3.82
C LYS A 920 -16.33 -9.31 5.28
N THR A 921 -15.34 -8.60 5.83
CA THR A 921 -15.32 -8.06 7.20
C THR A 921 -15.88 -8.98 8.30
N PRO A 922 -15.46 -10.25 8.38
CA PRO A 922 -16.02 -11.20 9.34
C PRO A 922 -15.65 -10.84 10.79
N GLU A 923 -16.60 -11.06 11.70
CA GLU A 923 -16.38 -11.09 13.13
C GLU A 923 -16.23 -12.55 13.58
N ILE A 924 -15.07 -12.90 14.12
CA ILE A 924 -14.70 -14.26 14.49
C ILE A 924 -14.57 -14.36 16.01
N THR A 925 -15.35 -15.24 16.63
CA THR A 925 -15.27 -15.58 18.05
C THR A 925 -14.70 -16.98 18.23
N ILE A 926 -13.60 -17.10 18.96
CA ILE A 926 -12.86 -18.34 19.21
C ILE A 926 -12.96 -18.65 20.71
N ASN A 927 -13.40 -19.85 21.09
CA ASN A 927 -13.69 -20.18 22.50
C ASN A 927 -12.60 -21.00 23.21
N LYS A 928 -11.39 -21.09 22.66
CA LYS A 928 -10.31 -21.89 23.27
C LYS A 928 -8.91 -21.33 23.04
N LYS A 929 -8.38 -21.36 21.82
CA LYS A 929 -7.03 -20.86 21.54
C LYS A 929 -6.93 -20.28 20.13
N ALA A 930 -6.34 -19.09 20.04
CA ALA A 930 -5.99 -18.41 18.81
C ALA A 930 -4.47 -18.16 18.79
N THR A 931 -3.81 -18.52 17.70
CA THR A 931 -2.37 -18.30 17.50
C THR A 931 -2.17 -17.44 16.28
N PHE A 932 -1.58 -16.27 16.47
CA PHE A 932 -1.20 -15.34 15.42
C PHE A 932 0.29 -15.54 15.13
N GLN A 933 0.66 -15.80 13.87
CA GLN A 933 2.07 -15.94 13.46
C GLN A 933 2.92 -14.72 13.80
N SER A 934 2.49 -13.51 13.40
CA SER A 934 3.18 -12.28 13.78
C SER A 934 2.20 -11.12 13.89
N VAL A 935 2.17 -10.48 15.07
CA VAL A 935 1.38 -9.26 15.29
C VAL A 935 2.34 -8.08 15.33
N LEU A 936 1.99 -6.99 14.66
CA LEU A 936 2.66 -5.73 14.83
C LEU A 936 1.67 -4.63 15.21
N SER A 937 1.97 -3.99 16.34
CA SER A 937 1.15 -2.90 16.83
C SER A 937 1.93 -2.05 17.82
N HIS A 938 1.61 -0.77 17.83
CA HIS A 938 2.23 0.22 18.68
C HIS A 938 1.30 0.65 19.81
N TYR A 939 1.86 1.06 20.93
CA TYR A 939 1.06 1.52 22.06
C TYR A 939 0.23 2.74 21.62
N PRO A 940 -1.08 2.78 21.88
CA PRO A 940 -1.92 3.92 21.53
C PRO A 940 -1.41 5.26 22.09
N ASP A 941 -0.87 5.20 23.32
CA ASP A 941 -0.32 6.36 24.01
C ASP A 941 1.14 6.67 23.65
N ASN A 942 1.80 5.80 22.86
CA ASN A 942 3.16 5.98 22.38
C ASN A 942 3.39 5.28 21.02
N PRO A 943 3.01 5.92 19.90
CA PRO A 943 2.98 5.31 18.56
C PRO A 943 4.37 4.94 18.03
N THR A 944 5.45 5.34 18.68
CA THR A 944 6.83 5.01 18.29
C THR A 944 7.39 3.81 19.06
N LYS A 945 6.62 3.27 20.01
CA LYS A 945 6.99 2.07 20.76
C LYS A 945 6.05 0.92 20.38
N PRO A 946 6.56 -0.16 19.74
CA PRO A 946 5.75 -1.35 19.53
C PRO A 946 5.44 -2.01 20.89
N TRP A 947 4.21 -2.47 21.06
CA TRP A 947 3.89 -3.45 22.12
C TRP A 947 3.95 -4.88 21.60
N ALA A 948 3.79 -5.05 20.29
CA ALA A 948 4.09 -6.26 19.53
C ALA A 948 4.89 -5.86 18.28
N ASP A 949 6.05 -6.48 18.05
CA ASP A 949 6.96 -6.17 16.95
C ASP A 949 7.32 -7.45 16.20
N LEU A 950 6.39 -7.92 15.35
CA LEU A 950 6.48 -9.22 14.66
C LEU A 950 6.58 -10.41 15.61
N TRP A 951 5.90 -10.33 16.77
CA TRP A 951 5.91 -11.43 17.75
C TRP A 951 4.72 -12.35 17.52
N PRO A 952 4.92 -13.67 17.62
CA PRO A 952 3.81 -14.61 17.65
C PRO A 952 2.98 -14.35 18.92
N LEU A 953 1.67 -14.25 18.76
CA LEU A 953 0.74 -14.03 19.86
C LEU A 953 -0.15 -15.26 20.03
N GLU A 954 -0.15 -15.83 21.23
CA GLU A 954 -1.09 -16.89 21.59
C GLU A 954 -2.11 -16.36 22.60
N ALA A 955 -3.38 -16.30 22.19
CA ALA A 955 -4.49 -15.96 23.06
C ALA A 955 -5.22 -17.24 23.50
N LYS A 956 -5.41 -17.41 24.81
CA LYS A 956 -6.16 -18.53 25.42
C LYS A 956 -7.47 -18.03 26.02
N GLY A 957 -8.54 -18.79 25.83
CA GLY A 957 -9.89 -18.46 26.30
C GLY A 957 -10.80 -17.96 25.17
N LYS A 958 -11.72 -17.06 25.51
CA LYS A 958 -12.64 -16.45 24.56
C LYS A 958 -11.98 -15.24 23.89
N THR A 959 -11.71 -15.35 22.60
CA THR A 959 -11.12 -14.28 21.77
C THR A 959 -12.15 -13.85 20.73
N ALA A 960 -12.35 -12.54 20.56
CA ALA A 960 -13.17 -11.98 19.49
C ALA A 960 -12.30 -11.08 18.62
N ILE A 961 -12.36 -11.29 17.31
CA ILE A 961 -11.55 -10.60 16.31
C ILE A 961 -12.50 -10.09 15.24
N LYS A 962 -12.38 -8.82 14.89
CA LYS A 962 -13.06 -8.25 13.72
C LYS A 962 -12.00 -7.80 12.75
N PHE A 963 -12.07 -8.31 11.53
CA PHE A 963 -11.20 -7.86 10.46
C PHE A 963 -11.91 -6.80 9.64
N ASP A 964 -11.35 -5.59 9.59
CA ASP A 964 -11.88 -4.50 8.75
C ASP A 964 -11.26 -4.52 7.35
N HIS A 965 -10.03 -5.01 7.23
CA HIS A 965 -9.27 -5.14 5.99
C HIS A 965 -8.41 -6.41 6.00
N ALA A 966 -8.19 -7.01 4.84
CA ALA A 966 -7.26 -8.11 4.64
C ALA A 966 -6.55 -7.99 3.29
N ASP A 967 -5.24 -8.21 3.32
CA ASP A 967 -4.34 -8.25 2.18
C ASP A 967 -3.67 -9.63 2.14
N ASN A 968 -3.66 -10.27 0.97
CA ASN A 968 -3.17 -11.65 0.81
C ASN A 968 -1.82 -11.72 0.06
N ASP A 969 -1.30 -10.59 -0.44
CA ASP A 969 -0.08 -10.53 -1.25
C ASP A 969 1.09 -9.82 -0.53
N ALA A 970 0.89 -9.43 0.74
CA ALA A 970 1.84 -8.67 1.57
C ALA A 970 2.81 -9.54 2.41
#